data_AF-C7X8A8-F1
#
_entry.id   AF-C7X8A8-F1
#
_cell.length_a   1.000
_cell.length_b   1.000
_cell.length_c   1.000
_cell.angle_alpha   90.00
_cell.angle_beta   90.00
_cell.angle_gamma   90.00
#
_symmetry.space_group_name_H-M   'P 1'
#
loop_
_entity.id
_entity.type
_entity.pdbx_description
1 polymer ?
#
loop_
_entity_poly.entity_id
_entity_poly.type
_entity_poly.pdbx_seq_one_letter_code
_entity_poly.pdbx_strand_id
1 'polypeptide(L)'
;MKKVYISIASLLLCGSMLMAQSPANRTSKTIVADVLAQMPAEQQAEYNKLINDLSSTGEEGVLMLINKINAPGKGSNSNVDYALSGLTHYVMAKGEENARLATANAYLKALDKVSDRETKAFIIRQLQLLGKDECVDTLASYLNDESLSGPAARALSAIRTDNAKKVLVASLMRRSGTPKTQKDIIRAIADVQIADAENVLKVMLGSSDENMQKEVLYALSRVGSKASLSDLAAAAEKAGYKMEKTGANEAYIALIKRVLEQGDTKDAEKAANDLLKKSTKAGMTQTREAALQILLAAKPEAATKNLLSALKDTDKGYRNAALNFASGFADQNVYIEVMKHMLKAKPEVKVDILNWIGRESKCPSKHDVIKNLELRFDLPARQVLLDQLKDKDFYVQQAAVWALVKIGDKSVIPVLADLLKSNDKQVILLGQDALMAFNGDIDQAVAKVIPSASDAGKIAGLELLAIRMADANLNTVLDQIKSGSSEVKKAAYTALKDVVSEKDFTLLCGMLETAEASAVAPLQDAIIAAISKQPAATQVSNVNRRMIQAGDSKRYLYYKVLSATGEKEALATIVEGLNKGNGAAKDAALDALLAWKGIEAADELFKVCQSAASDQVFDRALKRYVQLVSNPAFTRENRLLSLRKVMEIARTSEQKALILRQIQRADTFLALMYASEFLDSSDAAVRSAAVYAVWNIARNHPEYKGDNVKAILKRVLTMFDGEDARYDIDALKQHLDAMPDEVGFVSIFNGKDLTGWKGLVENPIARAKMKPAQLAKAQEKADENMRRDWKVENGLLVFDGTGYDNLCTEKQYGDFEMYVDWMLDPKGPEADAGIYLRGTPQVQIWDTSRVNVGAQVGSGGLYNNQVNESKPSKVADNKLGEWNSFYIKMVGDRVTVVLNGEKVVDNVILENYWDRKLPIFPVEQIEMQAHGSKVYYRNIYVKELEKQEPFKLSPEEEKEGFKVLFDGTNMHEWTGNTVDYILEDGCISMVPSSSFGGNLYTKKEYGNFIYRFDFQLTPGANNGVGIRTPMEGDAAYVGMEVQVLDCEHPIYQGNITPLQHHGSVYGIIPAREDHPKAFKPVGEWNTEEIMADGDHIRVTVNGVVILDGNIRDAVKNGTLDGKEHPGLFNKKGHIGFLGHGSPVKFRNIRIKELK
;
A
#
# COMPACT_ATOMS: atom_id res chain seq x y z
N MET A 1 67.75 -11.94 -38.54
CA MET A 1 66.85 -12.90 -39.21
C MET A 1 66.34 -14.05 -38.32
N LYS A 2 66.47 -14.01 -36.98
CA LYS A 2 65.90 -15.03 -36.06
C LYS A 2 64.51 -14.69 -35.49
N LYS A 3 64.04 -13.44 -35.65
CA LYS A 3 62.75 -12.99 -35.09
C LYS A 3 61.54 -13.18 -36.01
N VAL A 4 61.73 -13.65 -37.25
CA VAL A 4 60.62 -13.81 -38.22
C VAL A 4 60.02 -15.22 -38.21
N TYR A 5 60.81 -16.25 -37.85
CA TYR A 5 60.33 -17.64 -37.85
C TYR A 5 59.50 -18.03 -36.61
N ILE A 6 59.70 -17.38 -35.46
CA ILE A 6 58.95 -17.69 -34.23
C ILE A 6 57.51 -17.14 -34.29
N SER A 7 57.31 -16.04 -35.03
CA SER A 7 55.98 -15.43 -35.21
C SER A 7 55.06 -16.29 -36.09
N ILE A 8 55.61 -16.99 -37.10
CA ILE A 8 54.82 -17.83 -38.01
C ILE A 8 54.40 -19.15 -37.33
N ALA A 9 55.26 -19.72 -36.46
CA ALA A 9 54.92 -20.93 -35.69
C ALA A 9 53.87 -20.66 -34.59
N SER A 10 53.83 -19.45 -34.02
CA SER A 10 52.87 -19.09 -32.97
C SER A 10 51.48 -18.79 -33.52
N LEU A 11 51.38 -18.25 -34.75
CA LEU A 11 50.12 -18.01 -35.45
C LEU A 11 49.39 -19.31 -35.84
N LEU A 12 50.12 -20.40 -36.09
CA LEU A 12 49.54 -21.72 -36.38
C LEU A 12 48.98 -22.44 -35.13
N LEU A 13 49.40 -22.07 -33.92
CA LEU A 13 48.91 -22.64 -32.64
C LEU A 13 47.69 -21.89 -32.07
N CYS A 14 47.55 -20.59 -32.36
CA CYS A 14 46.36 -19.82 -31.93
C CYS A 14 45.11 -20.11 -32.78
N GLY A 15 45.29 -20.56 -34.03
CA GLY A 15 44.19 -20.98 -34.91
C GLY A 15 43.41 -22.17 -34.38
N SER A 16 44.03 -23.05 -33.58
CA SER A 16 43.36 -24.19 -32.95
C SER A 16 42.55 -23.84 -31.70
N MET A 17 42.86 -22.75 -30.98
CA MET A 17 42.13 -22.36 -29.76
C MET A 17 40.93 -21.45 -30.04
N LEU A 18 41.02 -20.57 -31.05
CA LEU A 18 39.90 -19.71 -31.46
C LEU A 18 38.78 -20.46 -32.17
N MET A 19 39.08 -21.63 -32.76
CA MET A 19 38.03 -22.55 -33.21
C MET A 19 37.19 -23.03 -32.01
N ALA A 20 37.74 -23.13 -30.80
CA ALA A 20 37.08 -23.73 -29.63
C ALA A 20 35.99 -22.87 -28.95
N GLN A 21 35.81 -21.60 -29.35
CA GLN A 21 34.82 -20.67 -28.75
C GLN A 21 33.82 -20.08 -29.76
N SER A 22 33.68 -20.69 -30.94
CA SER A 22 32.46 -20.48 -31.73
C SER A 22 31.26 -21.14 -31.03
N PRO A 23 29.99 -20.73 -31.31
CA PRO A 23 28.80 -21.40 -30.77
C PRO A 23 28.78 -22.93 -30.99
N ALA A 24 29.59 -23.42 -31.94
CA ALA A 24 29.78 -24.83 -32.27
C ALA A 24 30.79 -25.60 -31.38
N ASN A 25 31.56 -24.94 -30.48
CA ASN A 25 32.64 -25.59 -29.71
C ASN A 25 32.67 -25.29 -28.18
N ARG A 26 31.66 -24.63 -27.60
CA ARG A 26 31.58 -24.44 -26.12
C ARG A 26 31.47 -25.80 -25.41
N THR A 27 32.32 -26.01 -24.39
CA THR A 27 32.24 -27.21 -23.54
C THR A 27 31.17 -27.07 -22.45
N SER A 28 30.61 -28.19 -21.99
CA SER A 28 29.59 -28.25 -20.94
C SER A 28 30.02 -27.53 -19.64
N LYS A 29 31.31 -27.58 -19.29
CA LYS A 29 31.86 -26.94 -18.08
C LYS A 29 31.80 -25.42 -18.13
N THR A 30 32.13 -24.85 -19.27
CA THR A 30 32.03 -23.41 -19.52
C THR A 30 30.57 -22.97 -19.51
N ILE A 31 29.68 -23.70 -20.19
CA ILE A 31 28.25 -23.34 -20.22
C ILE A 31 27.62 -23.39 -18.82
N VAL A 32 27.94 -24.38 -17.99
CA VAL A 32 27.41 -24.47 -16.61
C VAL A 32 27.93 -23.36 -15.71
N ALA A 33 29.21 -23.02 -15.79
CA ALA A 33 29.77 -21.89 -15.06
C ALA A 33 29.07 -20.59 -15.50
N ASP A 34 28.88 -20.44 -16.81
CA ASP A 34 28.17 -19.36 -17.50
C ASP A 34 26.65 -19.39 -17.32
N VAL A 35 26.04 -20.37 -16.66
CA VAL A 35 24.61 -20.28 -16.29
C VAL A 35 24.42 -19.97 -14.80
N LEU A 36 25.35 -20.38 -13.92
CA LEU A 36 25.20 -20.24 -12.46
C LEU A 36 25.46 -18.85 -11.90
N ALA A 37 26.48 -18.18 -12.43
CA ALA A 37 26.63 -16.76 -12.19
C ALA A 37 25.66 -15.98 -13.11
N GLN A 38 24.64 -16.63 -13.71
CA GLN A 38 23.62 -16.12 -14.63
C GLN A 38 22.19 -16.48 -14.17
N MET A 39 22.01 -16.98 -12.95
CA MET A 39 20.70 -17.36 -12.42
C MET A 39 20.49 -16.85 -10.98
N PRO A 40 19.47 -15.99 -10.70
CA PRO A 40 18.33 -15.62 -11.56
C PRO A 40 18.56 -14.44 -12.53
N ALA A 41 18.25 -14.63 -13.82
CA ALA A 41 18.27 -13.55 -14.81
C ALA A 41 17.10 -12.55 -14.62
N GLU A 42 17.37 -11.24 -14.79
CA GLU A 42 16.39 -10.16 -14.54
C GLU A 42 15.36 -9.99 -15.67
N GLN A 43 15.70 -10.37 -16.90
CA GLN A 43 14.80 -10.32 -18.05
C GLN A 43 14.44 -11.72 -18.58
N GLN A 44 13.17 -11.91 -18.92
CA GLN A 44 12.64 -13.20 -19.39
C GLN A 44 13.35 -13.73 -20.65
N ALA A 45 13.82 -12.85 -21.54
CA ALA A 45 14.51 -13.24 -22.77
C ALA A 45 15.90 -13.84 -22.49
N GLU A 46 16.64 -13.27 -21.54
CA GLU A 46 17.96 -13.74 -21.11
C GLU A 46 17.83 -15.05 -20.33
N TYR A 47 16.85 -15.12 -19.43
CA TYR A 47 16.48 -16.37 -18.78
C TYR A 47 16.20 -17.50 -19.79
N ASN A 48 15.42 -17.23 -20.84
CA ASN A 48 15.10 -18.25 -21.85
C ASN A 48 16.34 -18.69 -22.65
N LYS A 49 17.23 -17.75 -23.00
CA LYS A 49 18.49 -18.04 -23.70
C LYS A 49 19.43 -18.88 -22.84
N LEU A 50 19.52 -18.55 -21.56
CA LEU A 50 20.34 -19.27 -20.62
C LEU A 50 19.95 -20.69 -20.38
N ILE A 51 18.64 -20.88 -20.18
CA ILE A 51 18.14 -22.21 -19.99
C ILE A 51 18.25 -23.02 -21.29
N ASN A 52 18.14 -22.38 -22.46
CA ASN A 52 18.44 -23.03 -23.75
C ASN A 52 19.91 -23.47 -23.86
N ASP A 53 20.85 -22.60 -23.47
CA ASP A 53 22.27 -22.92 -23.45
C ASP A 53 22.55 -24.07 -22.48
N LEU A 54 21.99 -24.00 -21.27
CA LEU A 54 22.12 -25.07 -20.29
C LEU A 54 21.54 -26.39 -20.81
N SER A 55 20.38 -26.35 -21.48
CA SER A 55 19.76 -27.50 -22.14
C SER A 55 20.69 -28.14 -23.19
N SER A 56 21.41 -27.32 -23.96
CA SER A 56 22.36 -27.80 -24.98
C SER A 56 23.55 -28.58 -24.42
N THR A 57 23.87 -28.43 -23.12
CA THR A 57 24.96 -29.19 -22.46
C THR A 57 24.60 -30.65 -22.22
N GLY A 58 23.32 -31.00 -22.30
CA GLY A 58 22.82 -32.32 -22.02
C GLY A 58 23.20 -32.82 -20.62
N GLU A 59 23.48 -34.11 -20.53
CA GLU A 59 23.65 -34.79 -19.25
C GLU A 59 24.85 -34.28 -18.43
N GLU A 60 25.93 -33.91 -19.12
CA GLU A 60 27.19 -33.52 -18.50
C GLU A 60 27.03 -32.24 -17.69
N GLY A 61 26.32 -31.24 -18.23
CA GLY A 61 26.16 -29.96 -17.54
C GLY A 61 25.23 -30.04 -16.34
N VAL A 62 24.16 -30.82 -16.44
CA VAL A 62 23.25 -31.08 -15.30
C VAL A 62 23.99 -31.76 -14.15
N LEU A 63 24.85 -32.76 -14.43
CA LEU A 63 25.68 -33.39 -13.40
C LEU A 63 26.69 -32.42 -12.77
N MET A 64 27.24 -31.48 -13.54
CA MET A 64 28.13 -30.45 -13.00
C MET A 64 27.41 -29.46 -12.08
N LEU A 65 26.18 -29.08 -12.40
CA LEU A 65 25.34 -28.26 -11.53
C LEU A 65 25.05 -28.96 -10.21
N ILE A 66 24.68 -30.24 -10.26
CA ILE A 66 24.34 -31.00 -9.05
C ILE A 66 25.56 -31.16 -8.12
N ASN A 67 26.75 -31.36 -8.69
CA ASN A 67 28.00 -31.42 -7.90
C ASN A 67 28.38 -30.09 -7.23
N LYS A 68 27.70 -28.98 -7.57
CA LYS A 68 27.89 -27.67 -6.95
C LYS A 68 26.86 -27.38 -5.86
N ILE A 69 25.90 -28.28 -5.63
CA ILE A 69 24.97 -28.14 -4.50
C ILE A 69 25.77 -28.34 -3.21
N ASN A 70 25.77 -27.31 -2.37
CA ASN A 70 26.34 -27.37 -1.03
C ASN A 70 25.46 -28.21 -0.11
N ALA A 71 26.08 -28.97 0.80
CA ALA A 71 25.34 -29.64 1.86
C ALA A 71 24.60 -28.63 2.76
N PRO A 72 23.47 -29.03 3.39
CA PRO A 72 22.70 -28.13 4.25
C PRO A 72 23.57 -27.40 5.29
N GLY A 73 23.49 -26.07 5.32
CA GLY A 73 24.23 -25.21 6.25
C GLY A 73 25.67 -24.84 5.85
N LYS A 74 26.14 -25.20 4.64
CA LYS A 74 27.52 -24.91 4.18
C LYS A 74 27.65 -23.83 3.09
N GLY A 75 26.56 -23.15 2.74
CA GLY A 75 26.54 -22.12 1.70
C GLY A 75 25.16 -22.00 1.08
N SER A 76 24.95 -20.97 0.27
CA SER A 76 23.71 -20.81 -0.48
C SER A 76 23.67 -21.76 -1.68
N ASN A 77 22.51 -22.38 -1.91
CA ASN A 77 22.23 -23.16 -3.12
C ASN A 77 21.32 -22.41 -4.09
N SER A 78 20.93 -21.16 -3.79
CA SER A 78 19.87 -20.44 -4.49
C SER A 78 20.08 -20.39 -6.02
N ASN A 79 21.28 -20.09 -6.50
CA ASN A 79 21.55 -20.00 -7.94
C ASN A 79 21.54 -21.37 -8.63
N VAL A 80 22.05 -22.40 -7.94
CA VAL A 80 22.07 -23.78 -8.45
C VAL A 80 20.66 -24.36 -8.50
N ASP A 81 19.88 -24.15 -7.44
CA ASP A 81 18.49 -24.58 -7.35
C ASP A 81 17.62 -23.86 -8.38
N TYR A 82 17.87 -22.56 -8.60
CA TYR A 82 17.17 -21.75 -9.59
C TYR A 82 17.52 -22.19 -11.02
N ALA A 83 18.79 -22.44 -11.34
CA ALA A 83 19.22 -22.94 -12.64
C ALA A 83 18.65 -24.34 -12.97
N LEU A 84 18.73 -25.28 -12.01
CA LEU A 84 18.20 -26.64 -12.18
C LEU A 84 16.67 -26.65 -12.27
N SER A 85 15.98 -25.84 -11.47
CA SER A 85 14.52 -25.71 -11.55
C SER A 85 14.10 -25.02 -12.85
N GLY A 86 14.83 -24.01 -13.29
CA GLY A 86 14.56 -23.33 -14.54
C GLY A 86 14.73 -24.22 -15.75
N LEU A 87 15.82 -25.01 -15.78
CA LEU A 87 16.06 -26.03 -16.81
C LEU A 87 14.94 -27.04 -16.87
N THR A 88 14.53 -27.54 -15.72
CA THR A 88 13.45 -28.52 -15.59
C THR A 88 12.14 -28.02 -16.20
N HIS A 89 11.77 -26.75 -16.01
CA HIS A 89 10.57 -26.18 -16.61
C HIS A 89 10.72 -25.91 -18.11
N TYR A 90 11.91 -25.49 -18.55
CA TYR A 90 12.16 -25.18 -19.95
C TYR A 90 12.12 -26.40 -20.85
N VAL A 91 12.76 -27.50 -20.45
CA VAL A 91 12.77 -28.75 -21.26
C VAL A 91 11.41 -29.44 -21.33
N MET A 92 10.43 -28.97 -20.55
CA MET A 92 9.04 -29.42 -20.64
C MET A 92 8.23 -28.68 -21.73
N ALA A 93 8.85 -27.74 -22.45
CA ALA A 93 8.23 -27.08 -23.59
C ALA A 93 7.94 -28.06 -24.75
N LYS A 94 6.89 -27.76 -25.52
CA LYS A 94 6.46 -28.58 -26.66
C LYS A 94 7.55 -28.60 -27.75
N GLY A 95 8.17 -29.76 -27.98
CA GLY A 95 9.23 -29.94 -28.97
C GLY A 95 10.57 -30.40 -28.39
N GLU A 96 10.75 -30.32 -27.07
CA GLU A 96 12.04 -30.53 -26.38
C GLU A 96 12.25 -31.93 -25.79
N GLU A 97 11.63 -32.97 -26.37
CA GLU A 97 11.60 -34.32 -25.76
C GLU A 97 12.99 -34.93 -25.55
N ASN A 98 13.92 -34.68 -26.48
CA ASN A 98 15.30 -35.18 -26.38
C ASN A 98 16.07 -34.50 -25.24
N ALA A 99 15.90 -33.18 -25.07
CA ALA A 99 16.51 -32.42 -23.99
C ALA A 99 15.92 -32.79 -22.62
N ARG A 100 14.61 -33.01 -22.57
CA ARG A 100 13.92 -33.54 -21.39
C ARG A 100 14.49 -34.90 -20.98
N LEU A 101 14.61 -35.85 -21.92
CA LEU A 101 15.15 -37.19 -21.66
C LEU A 101 16.60 -37.14 -21.17
N ALA A 102 17.44 -36.30 -21.80
CA ALA A 102 18.83 -36.11 -21.38
C ALA A 102 18.91 -35.55 -19.94
N THR A 103 18.06 -34.57 -19.62
CA THR A 103 17.99 -33.96 -18.28
C THR A 103 17.48 -34.97 -17.23
N ALA A 104 16.48 -35.78 -17.57
CA ALA A 104 15.98 -36.85 -16.71
C ALA A 104 17.08 -37.87 -16.37
N ASN A 105 17.81 -38.36 -17.38
CA ASN A 105 18.90 -39.32 -17.19
C ASN A 105 20.04 -38.76 -16.34
N ALA A 106 20.31 -37.46 -16.46
CA ALA A 106 21.30 -36.78 -15.63
C ALA A 106 20.89 -36.76 -14.16
N TYR A 107 19.64 -36.40 -13.87
CA TYR A 107 19.09 -36.45 -12.51
C TYR A 107 19.12 -37.87 -11.94
N LEU A 108 18.78 -38.89 -12.73
CA LEU A 108 18.86 -40.29 -12.31
C LEU A 108 20.30 -40.69 -11.94
N LYS A 109 21.28 -40.39 -12.79
CA LYS A 109 22.70 -40.65 -12.51
C LYS A 109 23.24 -39.86 -11.32
N ALA A 110 22.68 -38.69 -11.05
CA ALA A 110 23.08 -37.87 -9.92
C ALA A 110 22.61 -38.45 -8.58
N LEU A 111 21.43 -39.07 -8.54
CA LEU A 111 20.89 -39.70 -7.34
C LEU A 111 21.80 -40.81 -6.78
N ASP A 112 22.58 -41.46 -7.65
CA ASP A 112 23.56 -42.48 -7.27
C ASP A 112 24.87 -41.89 -6.71
N LYS A 113 25.18 -40.63 -7.05
CA LYS A 113 26.43 -39.95 -6.68
C LYS A 113 26.31 -39.07 -5.43
N VAL A 114 25.09 -38.61 -5.15
CA VAL A 114 24.80 -37.77 -3.98
C VAL A 114 24.49 -38.66 -2.79
N SER A 115 25.10 -38.38 -1.63
CA SER A 115 24.81 -39.10 -0.38
C SER A 115 23.88 -38.33 0.57
N ASP A 116 23.75 -37.00 0.41
CA ASP A 116 22.90 -36.16 1.23
C ASP A 116 21.40 -36.30 0.89
N ARG A 117 20.57 -36.43 1.93
CA ARG A 117 19.13 -36.69 1.79
C ARG A 117 18.34 -35.49 1.24
N GLU A 118 18.72 -34.26 1.57
CA GLU A 118 18.00 -33.07 1.14
C GLU A 118 18.27 -32.78 -0.34
N THR A 119 19.52 -32.97 -0.78
CA THR A 119 19.88 -32.89 -2.20
C THR A 119 19.19 -33.98 -3.01
N LYS A 120 19.09 -35.23 -2.50
CA LYS A 120 18.29 -36.29 -3.16
C LYS A 120 16.82 -35.91 -3.27
N ALA A 121 16.22 -35.39 -2.20
CA ALA A 121 14.83 -34.95 -2.21
C ALA A 121 14.60 -33.81 -3.22
N PHE A 122 15.55 -32.87 -3.34
CA PHE A 122 15.51 -31.82 -4.35
C PHE A 122 15.52 -32.38 -5.78
N ILE A 123 16.45 -33.30 -6.08
CA ILE A 123 16.53 -33.93 -7.41
C ILE A 123 15.25 -34.70 -7.74
N ILE A 124 14.68 -35.44 -6.77
CA ILE A 124 13.40 -36.16 -6.97
C ILE A 124 12.25 -35.18 -7.26
N ARG A 125 12.23 -33.98 -6.65
CA ARG A 125 11.24 -32.95 -6.97
C ARG A 125 11.41 -32.40 -8.40
N GLN A 126 12.62 -32.34 -8.94
CA GLN A 126 12.82 -32.00 -10.35
C GLN A 126 12.30 -33.12 -11.27
N LEU A 127 12.58 -34.38 -10.92
CA LEU A 127 12.02 -35.54 -11.64
C LEU A 127 10.49 -35.60 -11.58
N GLN A 128 9.85 -35.10 -10.53
CA GLN A 128 8.39 -34.97 -10.47
C GLN A 128 7.84 -34.08 -11.59
N LEU A 129 8.58 -33.07 -12.03
CA LEU A 129 8.13 -32.12 -13.04
C LEU A 129 8.35 -32.64 -14.47
N LEU A 130 9.46 -33.32 -14.73
CA LEU A 130 9.86 -33.71 -16.10
C LEU A 130 9.97 -35.21 -16.39
N GLY A 131 9.94 -36.05 -15.35
CA GLY A 131 10.15 -37.48 -15.46
C GLY A 131 9.09 -38.20 -16.30
N LYS A 132 9.49 -39.32 -16.92
CA LYS A 132 8.63 -40.30 -17.60
C LYS A 132 9.04 -41.72 -17.22
N ASP A 133 8.71 -42.73 -18.04
CA ASP A 133 8.92 -44.15 -17.76
C ASP A 133 10.37 -44.52 -17.42
N GLU A 134 11.35 -43.83 -18.00
CA GLU A 134 12.77 -44.03 -17.70
C GLU A 134 13.14 -43.77 -16.23
N CYS A 135 12.32 -42.99 -15.50
CA CYS A 135 12.55 -42.67 -14.10
C CYS A 135 11.94 -43.68 -13.13
N VAL A 136 11.05 -44.56 -13.61
CA VAL A 136 10.15 -45.35 -12.76
C VAL A 136 10.91 -46.30 -11.86
N ASP A 137 11.87 -47.06 -12.39
CA ASP A 137 12.60 -48.07 -11.61
C ASP A 137 13.46 -47.44 -10.51
N THR A 138 14.14 -46.33 -10.81
CA THR A 138 14.96 -45.61 -9.83
C THR A 138 14.09 -44.97 -8.75
N LEU A 139 12.98 -44.31 -9.11
CA LEU A 139 12.05 -43.73 -8.13
C LEU A 139 11.39 -44.83 -7.26
N ALA A 140 11.11 -46.00 -7.83
CA ALA A 140 10.58 -47.14 -7.10
C ALA A 140 11.50 -47.57 -5.94
N SER A 141 12.83 -47.52 -6.16
CA SER A 141 13.81 -47.92 -5.14
C SER A 141 13.74 -47.06 -3.86
N TYR A 142 13.25 -45.82 -3.96
CA TYR A 142 13.11 -44.89 -2.84
C TYR A 142 11.76 -44.97 -2.11
N LEU A 143 10.82 -45.78 -2.58
CA LEU A 143 9.49 -45.89 -1.96
C LEU A 143 9.49 -46.48 -0.55
N ASN A 144 10.57 -47.16 -0.14
CA ASN A 144 10.72 -47.70 1.21
C ASN A 144 11.61 -46.85 2.13
N ASP A 145 12.14 -45.73 1.64
CA ASP A 145 12.96 -44.80 2.43
C ASP A 145 12.07 -43.78 3.15
N GLU A 146 12.09 -43.70 4.47
CA GLU A 146 11.19 -42.81 5.22
C GLU A 146 11.37 -41.30 4.95
N SER A 147 12.52 -40.90 4.42
CA SER A 147 12.83 -39.50 4.10
C SER A 147 12.54 -39.16 2.63
N LEU A 148 12.59 -40.15 1.73
CA LEU A 148 12.44 -39.96 0.29
C LEU A 148 11.15 -40.55 -0.29
N SER A 149 10.40 -41.38 0.44
CA SER A 149 9.15 -42.01 0.00
C SER A 149 8.11 -41.01 -0.47
N GLY A 150 7.91 -39.93 0.28
CA GLY A 150 6.96 -38.88 -0.05
C GLY A 150 7.27 -38.19 -1.38
N PRO A 151 8.48 -37.62 -1.57
CA PRO A 151 8.92 -37.08 -2.86
C PRO A 151 8.83 -38.10 -4.01
N ALA A 152 9.29 -39.34 -3.80
CA ALA A 152 9.30 -40.37 -4.84
C ALA A 152 7.89 -40.79 -5.27
N ALA A 153 6.98 -40.98 -4.32
CA ALA A 153 5.58 -41.33 -4.60
C ALA A 153 4.86 -40.21 -5.37
N ARG A 154 5.12 -38.94 -5.03
CA ARG A 154 4.59 -37.80 -5.78
C ARG A 154 5.16 -37.71 -7.20
N ALA A 155 6.46 -37.99 -7.37
CA ALA A 155 7.08 -38.03 -8.68
C ALA A 155 6.47 -39.13 -9.57
N LEU A 156 6.30 -40.36 -9.04
CA LEU A 156 5.63 -41.45 -9.75
C LEU A 156 4.16 -41.12 -10.09
N SER A 157 3.45 -40.45 -9.20
CA SER A 157 2.08 -39.95 -9.46
C SER A 157 2.06 -38.91 -10.59
N ALA A 158 3.05 -38.02 -10.67
CA ALA A 158 3.14 -37.02 -11.72
C ALA A 158 3.45 -37.62 -13.11
N ILE A 159 4.16 -38.75 -13.18
CA ILE A 159 4.50 -39.45 -14.43
C ILE A 159 3.26 -40.02 -15.16
N ARG A 160 2.27 -40.53 -14.42
CA ARG A 160 0.95 -41.00 -14.93
C ARG A 160 0.94 -42.13 -15.97
N THR A 161 2.08 -42.75 -16.26
CA THR A 161 2.17 -43.90 -17.18
C THR A 161 1.72 -45.20 -16.53
N ASP A 162 1.41 -46.21 -17.34
CA ASP A 162 0.97 -47.51 -16.82
C ASP A 162 2.08 -48.25 -16.06
N ASN A 163 3.35 -48.03 -16.41
CA ASN A 163 4.48 -48.60 -15.68
C ASN A 163 4.62 -47.97 -14.29
N ALA A 164 4.53 -46.64 -14.16
CA ALA A 164 4.54 -45.95 -12.87
C ALA A 164 3.37 -46.40 -11.97
N LYS A 165 2.18 -46.54 -12.56
CA LYS A 165 0.99 -47.04 -11.87
C LYS A 165 1.18 -48.48 -11.35
N LYS A 166 1.68 -49.38 -12.20
CA LYS A 166 1.97 -50.78 -11.82
C LYS A 166 2.97 -50.86 -10.67
N VAL A 167 4.01 -50.02 -10.67
CA VAL A 167 5.02 -49.98 -9.62
C VAL A 167 4.45 -49.49 -8.28
N LEU A 168 3.62 -48.44 -8.28
CA LEU A 168 2.95 -47.98 -7.05
C LEU A 168 2.08 -49.09 -6.45
N VAL A 169 1.29 -49.77 -7.28
CA VAL A 169 0.43 -50.89 -6.84
C VAL A 169 1.27 -52.08 -6.37
N ALA A 170 2.30 -52.48 -7.11
CA ALA A 170 3.18 -53.59 -6.74
C ALA A 170 3.93 -53.33 -5.43
N SER A 171 4.35 -52.10 -5.18
CA SER A 171 5.03 -51.69 -3.95
C SER A 171 4.09 -51.78 -2.75
N LEU A 172 2.84 -51.34 -2.91
CA LEU A 172 1.81 -51.48 -1.87
C LEU A 172 1.43 -52.96 -1.64
N MET A 173 1.30 -53.77 -2.70
CA MET A 173 1.00 -55.21 -2.61
C MET A 173 2.05 -55.99 -1.81
N ARG A 174 3.34 -55.65 -1.99
CA ARG A 174 4.45 -56.28 -1.26
C ARG A 174 4.49 -55.86 0.22
N ARG A 175 3.66 -54.90 0.65
CA ARG A 175 3.62 -54.31 2.00
C ARG A 175 5.00 -53.93 2.55
N SER A 176 5.92 -53.57 1.67
CA SER A 176 7.27 -53.19 2.05
C SER A 176 7.28 -51.77 2.65
N GLY A 177 8.17 -51.51 3.61
CA GLY A 177 8.30 -50.20 4.25
C GLY A 177 7.45 -50.01 5.52
N THR A 178 7.49 -48.80 6.08
CA THR A 178 6.82 -48.44 7.34
C THR A 178 5.41 -47.90 7.09
N PRO A 179 4.54 -47.78 8.12
CA PRO A 179 3.21 -47.19 7.94
C PRO A 179 3.23 -45.79 7.30
N LYS A 180 4.33 -45.04 7.50
CA LYS A 180 4.53 -43.73 6.87
C LYS A 180 4.69 -43.86 5.35
N THR A 181 5.60 -44.72 4.89
CA THR A 181 5.88 -44.88 3.45
C THR A 181 4.68 -45.48 2.71
N GLN A 182 3.94 -46.39 3.36
CA GLN A 182 2.70 -46.93 2.81
C GLN A 182 1.63 -45.85 2.60
N LYS A 183 1.48 -44.89 3.53
CA LYS A 183 0.56 -43.75 3.35
C LYS A 183 0.94 -42.88 2.17
N ASP A 184 2.23 -42.60 1.98
CA ASP A 184 2.72 -41.82 0.83
C ASP A 184 2.33 -42.49 -0.51
N ILE A 185 2.47 -43.82 -0.59
CA ILE A 185 2.08 -44.62 -1.76
C ILE A 185 0.56 -44.61 -1.97
N ILE A 186 -0.22 -44.81 -0.91
CA ILE A 186 -1.70 -44.80 -0.97
C ILE A 186 -2.19 -43.44 -1.48
N ARG A 187 -1.59 -42.35 -1.00
CA ARG A 187 -1.93 -41.00 -1.44
C ARG A 187 -1.63 -40.80 -2.93
N ALA A 188 -0.45 -41.23 -3.38
CA ALA A 188 -0.08 -41.18 -4.79
C ALA A 188 -1.07 -41.97 -5.68
N ILE A 189 -1.46 -43.18 -5.26
CA ILE A 189 -2.46 -44.01 -5.95
C ILE A 189 -3.81 -43.27 -6.09
N ALA A 190 -4.26 -42.61 -5.01
CA ALA A 190 -5.52 -41.87 -4.99
C ALA A 190 -5.49 -40.67 -5.96
N ASP A 191 -4.36 -39.96 -6.01
CA ASP A 191 -4.20 -38.76 -6.83
C ASP A 191 -4.26 -39.05 -8.34
N VAL A 192 -3.76 -40.21 -8.77
CA VAL A 192 -3.84 -40.69 -10.18
C VAL A 192 -4.97 -41.68 -10.46
N GLN A 193 -5.83 -41.96 -9.48
CA GLN A 193 -7.03 -42.79 -9.63
C GLN A 193 -6.79 -44.19 -10.23
N ILE A 194 -5.78 -44.92 -9.72
CA ILE A 194 -5.39 -46.24 -10.27
C ILE A 194 -6.41 -47.33 -9.89
N ALA A 195 -7.26 -47.72 -10.83
CA ALA A 195 -8.31 -48.72 -10.60
C ALA A 195 -7.77 -50.09 -10.11
N ASP A 196 -6.62 -50.54 -10.63
CA ASP A 196 -6.01 -51.82 -10.26
C ASP A 196 -5.62 -51.93 -8.78
N ALA A 197 -5.57 -50.80 -8.06
CA ALA A 197 -5.29 -50.75 -6.63
C ALA A 197 -6.49 -51.13 -5.74
N GLU A 198 -7.71 -51.17 -6.29
CA GLU A 198 -8.96 -51.35 -5.53
C GLU A 198 -8.90 -52.56 -4.59
N ASN A 199 -8.53 -53.73 -5.10
CA ASN A 199 -8.48 -54.96 -4.30
C ASN A 199 -7.40 -54.90 -3.20
N VAL A 200 -6.28 -54.24 -3.45
CA VAL A 200 -5.17 -54.10 -2.48
C VAL A 200 -5.58 -53.19 -1.34
N LEU A 201 -6.20 -52.05 -1.66
CA LEU A 201 -6.69 -51.09 -0.68
C LEU A 201 -7.82 -51.67 0.16
N LYS A 202 -8.72 -52.46 -0.44
CA LYS A 202 -9.78 -53.17 0.29
C LYS A 202 -9.23 -54.09 1.37
N VAL A 203 -8.14 -54.80 1.11
CA VAL A 203 -7.49 -55.68 2.11
C VAL A 203 -6.87 -54.87 3.26
N MET A 204 -6.61 -53.57 3.08
CA MET A 204 -6.05 -52.68 4.10
C MET A 204 -7.12 -51.94 4.92
N LEU A 205 -8.41 -52.13 4.61
CA LEU A 205 -9.50 -51.60 5.43
C LEU A 205 -9.52 -52.24 6.82
N GLY A 206 -9.90 -51.46 7.83
CA GLY A 206 -9.98 -51.92 9.22
C GLY A 206 -8.67 -51.80 9.99
N SER A 207 -7.73 -50.97 9.52
CA SER A 207 -6.50 -50.63 10.24
C SER A 207 -6.81 -50.05 11.63
N SER A 208 -6.05 -50.44 12.64
CA SER A 208 -6.11 -49.83 13.98
C SER A 208 -5.47 -48.44 14.04
N ASP A 209 -4.60 -48.11 13.08
CA ASP A 209 -4.11 -46.73 12.88
C ASP A 209 -5.17 -45.91 12.12
N GLU A 210 -5.74 -44.94 12.83
CA GLU A 210 -6.77 -44.02 12.37
C GLU A 210 -6.33 -43.20 11.14
N ASN A 211 -5.05 -42.79 11.08
CA ASN A 211 -4.53 -42.04 9.93
C ASN A 211 -4.36 -42.93 8.70
N MET A 212 -3.95 -44.19 8.89
CA MET A 212 -3.90 -45.15 7.80
C MET A 212 -5.31 -45.46 7.27
N GLN A 213 -6.27 -45.67 8.18
CA GLN A 213 -7.67 -45.92 7.83
C GLN A 213 -8.25 -44.78 6.99
N LYS A 214 -7.96 -43.53 7.37
CA LYS A 214 -8.34 -42.32 6.62
C LYS A 214 -7.81 -42.34 5.18
N GLU A 215 -6.51 -42.58 5.00
CA GLU A 215 -5.90 -42.58 3.66
C GLU A 215 -6.45 -43.70 2.78
N VAL A 216 -6.71 -44.89 3.35
CA VAL A 216 -7.32 -46.02 2.62
C VAL A 216 -8.75 -45.70 2.18
N LEU A 217 -9.58 -45.14 3.07
CA LEU A 217 -10.96 -44.75 2.75
C LEU A 217 -11.00 -43.68 1.66
N TYR A 218 -10.16 -42.65 1.79
CA TYR A 218 -10.02 -41.62 0.76
C TYR A 218 -9.58 -42.21 -0.58
N ALA A 219 -8.55 -43.06 -0.59
CA ALA A 219 -8.08 -43.71 -1.81
C ALA A 219 -9.18 -44.56 -2.47
N LEU A 220 -9.92 -45.36 -1.71
CA LEU A 220 -11.03 -46.15 -2.24
C LEU A 220 -12.16 -45.27 -2.80
N SER A 221 -12.45 -44.11 -2.22
CA SER A 221 -13.44 -43.20 -2.83
C SER A 221 -12.99 -42.63 -4.18
N ARG A 222 -11.68 -42.60 -4.44
CA ARG A 222 -11.08 -42.06 -5.66
C ARG A 222 -10.79 -43.11 -6.72
N VAL A 223 -10.48 -44.36 -6.32
CA VAL A 223 -10.12 -45.44 -7.26
C VAL A 223 -11.18 -46.52 -7.39
N GLY A 224 -12.04 -46.68 -6.37
CA GLY A 224 -12.99 -47.77 -6.27
C GLY A 224 -14.06 -47.73 -7.36
N SER A 225 -14.65 -48.90 -7.57
CA SER A 225 -15.79 -49.14 -8.44
C SER A 225 -17.00 -49.56 -7.59
N LYS A 226 -18.07 -50.05 -8.24
CA LYS A 226 -19.20 -50.67 -7.55
C LYS A 226 -18.79 -51.81 -6.61
N ALA A 227 -17.63 -52.44 -6.83
CA ALA A 227 -17.11 -53.50 -5.97
C ALA A 227 -16.71 -53.01 -4.55
N SER A 228 -16.45 -51.70 -4.37
CA SER A 228 -16.12 -51.10 -3.07
C SER A 228 -17.32 -50.50 -2.33
N LEU A 229 -18.51 -50.43 -2.98
CA LEU A 229 -19.68 -49.78 -2.39
C LEU A 229 -20.12 -50.43 -1.08
N SER A 230 -20.12 -51.76 -0.99
CA SER A 230 -20.49 -52.46 0.24
C SER A 230 -19.52 -52.21 1.39
N ASP A 231 -18.23 -52.09 1.08
CA ASP A 231 -17.18 -51.91 2.09
C ASP A 231 -17.24 -50.51 2.69
N LEU A 232 -17.37 -49.48 1.84
CA LEU A 232 -17.51 -48.10 2.29
C LEU A 232 -18.89 -47.84 2.93
N ALA A 233 -19.94 -48.53 2.49
CA ALA A 233 -21.25 -48.48 3.17
C ALA A 233 -21.15 -48.99 4.61
N ALA A 234 -20.45 -50.12 4.83
CA ALA A 234 -20.23 -50.66 6.17
C ALA A 234 -19.39 -49.73 7.05
N ALA A 235 -18.37 -49.08 6.48
CA ALA A 235 -17.56 -48.09 7.19
C ALA A 235 -18.38 -46.84 7.58
N ALA A 236 -19.19 -46.31 6.66
CA ALA A 236 -20.10 -45.19 6.93
C ALA A 236 -21.16 -45.55 7.98
N GLU A 237 -21.70 -46.77 7.95
CA GLU A 237 -22.64 -47.27 8.96
C GLU A 237 -21.99 -47.38 10.35
N LYS A 238 -20.76 -47.89 10.43
CA LYS A 238 -19.98 -47.94 11.69
C LYS A 238 -19.67 -46.54 12.24
N ALA A 239 -19.41 -45.57 11.37
CA ALA A 239 -19.25 -44.16 11.73
C ALA A 239 -20.58 -43.47 12.10
N GLY A 240 -21.72 -44.16 12.00
CA GLY A 240 -23.04 -43.61 12.23
C GLY A 240 -23.41 -42.50 11.24
N TYR A 241 -22.81 -42.52 10.04
CA TYR A 241 -22.98 -41.52 8.98
C TYR A 241 -22.61 -40.08 9.39
N LYS A 242 -21.77 -39.92 10.41
CA LYS A 242 -21.26 -38.64 10.90
C LYS A 242 -20.01 -38.24 10.12
N MET A 243 -19.74 -36.93 10.10
CA MET A 243 -18.41 -36.43 9.73
C MET A 243 -17.47 -36.68 10.90
N GLU A 244 -16.48 -37.54 10.70
CA GLU A 244 -15.52 -37.92 11.72
C GLU A 244 -14.10 -38.00 11.13
N LYS A 245 -13.09 -38.23 11.99
CA LYS A 245 -11.68 -38.07 11.65
C LYS A 245 -11.19 -38.99 10.52
N THR A 246 -11.76 -40.19 10.36
CA THR A 246 -11.41 -41.10 9.26
C THR A 246 -12.08 -40.73 7.94
N GLY A 247 -13.14 -39.91 7.96
CA GLY A 247 -13.87 -39.46 6.78
C GLY A 247 -14.67 -40.57 6.09
N ALA A 248 -15.11 -41.59 6.83
CA ALA A 248 -15.75 -42.78 6.25
C ALA A 248 -17.05 -42.48 5.49
N ASN A 249 -17.87 -41.56 6.03
CA ASN A 249 -19.13 -41.17 5.41
C ASN A 249 -18.90 -40.36 4.12
N GLU A 250 -17.93 -39.45 4.15
CA GLU A 250 -17.51 -38.60 3.04
C GLU A 250 -16.94 -39.44 1.90
N ALA A 251 -16.09 -40.41 2.23
CA ALA A 251 -15.55 -41.38 1.28
C ALA A 251 -16.67 -42.18 0.61
N TYR A 252 -17.68 -42.63 1.37
CA TYR A 252 -18.80 -43.37 0.80
C TYR A 252 -19.64 -42.51 -0.16
N ILE A 253 -19.99 -41.29 0.24
CA ILE A 253 -20.71 -40.34 -0.63
C ILE A 253 -19.93 -40.07 -1.92
N ALA A 254 -18.63 -39.84 -1.82
CA ALA A 254 -17.76 -39.60 -2.97
C ALA A 254 -17.69 -40.82 -3.90
N LEU A 255 -17.61 -42.04 -3.35
CA LEU A 255 -17.64 -43.26 -4.15
C LEU A 255 -18.96 -43.41 -4.90
N ILE A 256 -20.11 -43.16 -4.27
CA ILE A 256 -21.41 -43.27 -4.96
C ILE A 256 -21.47 -42.29 -6.14
N LYS A 257 -21.02 -41.04 -5.95
CA LYS A 257 -20.94 -40.04 -7.03
C LYS A 257 -20.04 -40.51 -8.18
N ARG A 258 -18.88 -41.06 -7.85
CA ARG A 258 -17.96 -41.63 -8.85
C ARG A 258 -18.60 -42.79 -9.63
N VAL A 259 -19.27 -43.72 -8.97
CA VAL A 259 -19.95 -44.85 -9.63
C VAL A 259 -21.04 -44.34 -10.57
N LEU A 260 -21.74 -43.27 -10.19
CA LEU A 260 -22.71 -42.62 -11.07
C LEU A 260 -22.03 -42.02 -12.32
N GLU A 261 -20.92 -41.30 -12.15
CA GLU A 261 -20.13 -40.71 -13.25
C GLU A 261 -19.54 -41.77 -14.20
N GLN A 262 -19.27 -42.98 -13.70
CA GLN A 262 -18.81 -44.13 -14.50
C GLN A 262 -19.92 -44.77 -15.34
N GLY A 263 -21.18 -44.35 -15.17
CA GLY A 263 -22.33 -44.89 -15.90
C GLY A 263 -23.00 -46.11 -15.24
N ASP A 264 -22.53 -46.55 -14.07
CA ASP A 264 -23.16 -47.60 -13.26
C ASP A 264 -24.37 -47.06 -12.47
N THR A 265 -25.28 -46.38 -13.18
CA THR A 265 -26.40 -45.61 -12.60
C THR A 265 -27.28 -46.43 -11.67
N LYS A 266 -27.55 -47.71 -12.00
CA LYS A 266 -28.39 -48.59 -11.17
C LYS A 266 -27.76 -48.89 -9.81
N ASP A 267 -26.46 -49.11 -9.77
CA ASP A 267 -25.72 -49.43 -8.54
C ASP A 267 -25.57 -48.18 -7.67
N ALA A 268 -25.25 -47.03 -8.28
CA ALA A 268 -25.19 -45.75 -7.58
C ALA A 268 -26.56 -45.33 -7.02
N GLU A 269 -27.64 -45.50 -7.78
CA GLU A 269 -29.00 -45.22 -7.33
C GLU A 269 -29.40 -46.13 -6.15
N LYS A 270 -29.10 -47.43 -6.24
CA LYS A 270 -29.37 -48.37 -5.14
C LYS A 270 -28.62 -47.98 -3.88
N ALA A 271 -27.35 -47.62 -3.99
CA ALA A 271 -26.52 -47.18 -2.87
C ALA A 271 -27.02 -45.84 -2.28
N ALA A 272 -27.37 -44.88 -3.13
CA ALA A 272 -27.91 -43.59 -2.69
C ALA A 272 -29.27 -43.73 -2.00
N ASN A 273 -30.16 -44.61 -2.48
CA ASN A 273 -31.43 -44.92 -1.81
C ASN A 273 -31.22 -45.57 -0.43
N ASP A 274 -30.27 -46.51 -0.32
CA ASP A 274 -29.93 -47.12 0.96
C ASP A 274 -29.33 -46.09 1.93
N LEU A 275 -28.40 -45.25 1.45
CA LEU A 275 -27.82 -44.15 2.22
C LEU A 275 -28.91 -43.16 2.68
N LEU A 276 -29.83 -42.76 1.80
CA LEU A 276 -30.96 -41.90 2.14
C LEU A 276 -31.81 -42.50 3.26
N LYS A 277 -32.19 -43.78 3.14
CA LYS A 277 -33.01 -44.49 4.13
C LYS A 277 -32.29 -44.61 5.47
N LYS A 278 -31.04 -45.05 5.48
CA LYS A 278 -30.27 -45.31 6.71
C LYS A 278 -29.86 -44.02 7.43
N SER A 279 -29.40 -43.01 6.69
CA SER A 279 -29.09 -41.69 7.28
C SER A 279 -30.32 -40.97 7.82
N THR A 280 -31.49 -41.13 7.18
CA THR A 280 -32.77 -40.65 7.72
C THR A 280 -33.10 -41.32 9.04
N LYS A 281 -32.97 -42.66 9.13
CA LYS A 281 -33.18 -43.40 10.39
C LYS A 281 -32.17 -43.01 11.48
N ALA A 282 -30.94 -42.69 11.09
CA ALA A 282 -29.88 -42.24 11.99
C ALA A 282 -29.98 -40.76 12.40
N GLY A 283 -30.94 -40.00 11.85
CA GLY A 283 -31.10 -38.56 12.12
C GLY A 283 -29.99 -37.68 11.53
N MET A 284 -29.29 -38.13 10.49
CA MET A 284 -28.15 -37.43 9.88
C MET A 284 -28.59 -36.61 8.66
N THR A 285 -29.05 -35.38 8.90
CA THR A 285 -29.65 -34.49 7.87
C THR A 285 -28.72 -34.22 6.69
N GLN A 286 -27.46 -33.86 6.93
CA GLN A 286 -26.50 -33.56 5.86
C GLN A 286 -26.23 -34.76 4.94
N THR A 287 -26.18 -35.97 5.51
CA THR A 287 -25.94 -37.20 4.75
C THR A 287 -27.14 -37.57 3.88
N ARG A 288 -28.38 -37.41 4.39
CA ARG A 288 -29.58 -37.61 3.55
C ARG A 288 -29.72 -36.55 2.46
N GLU A 289 -29.29 -35.31 2.69
CA GLU A 289 -29.23 -34.27 1.65
C GLU A 289 -28.27 -34.67 0.52
N ALA A 290 -27.06 -35.14 0.86
CA ALA A 290 -26.11 -35.64 -0.14
C ALA A 290 -26.66 -36.83 -0.93
N ALA A 291 -27.35 -37.75 -0.26
CA ALA A 291 -28.01 -38.88 -0.92
C ALA A 291 -29.13 -38.41 -1.88
N LEU A 292 -29.95 -37.44 -1.46
CA LEU A 292 -30.97 -36.83 -2.32
C LEU A 292 -30.34 -36.17 -3.56
N GLN A 293 -29.24 -35.42 -3.39
CA GLN A 293 -28.53 -34.79 -4.51
C GLN A 293 -28.13 -35.83 -5.57
N ILE A 294 -27.57 -36.97 -5.12
CA ILE A 294 -27.17 -38.06 -6.02
C ILE A 294 -28.39 -38.65 -6.73
N LEU A 295 -29.49 -38.89 -6.02
CA LEU A 295 -30.71 -39.46 -6.60
C LEU A 295 -31.35 -38.53 -7.64
N LEU A 296 -31.33 -37.22 -7.42
CA LEU A 296 -31.83 -36.23 -8.39
C LEU A 296 -30.97 -36.21 -9.66
N ALA A 297 -29.66 -36.41 -9.53
CA ALA A 297 -28.75 -36.51 -10.68
C ALA A 297 -28.85 -37.87 -11.41
N ALA A 298 -29.07 -38.96 -10.68
CA ALA A 298 -29.07 -40.32 -11.23
C ALA A 298 -30.29 -40.64 -12.11
N LYS A 299 -31.45 -40.01 -11.84
CA LYS A 299 -32.68 -40.20 -12.59
C LYS A 299 -33.37 -38.86 -12.91
N PRO A 300 -32.89 -38.12 -13.93
CA PRO A 300 -33.50 -36.86 -14.34
C PRO A 300 -35.01 -36.98 -14.62
N GLU A 301 -35.46 -38.10 -15.19
CA GLU A 301 -36.87 -38.37 -15.48
C GLU A 301 -37.76 -38.52 -14.23
N ALA A 302 -37.17 -38.89 -13.09
CA ALA A 302 -37.87 -39.01 -11.81
C ALA A 302 -37.59 -37.81 -10.87
N ALA A 303 -36.74 -36.87 -11.28
CA ALA A 303 -36.25 -35.79 -10.43
C ALA A 303 -37.38 -34.89 -9.90
N THR A 304 -38.34 -34.51 -10.75
CA THR A 304 -39.51 -33.72 -10.34
C THR A 304 -40.37 -34.46 -9.31
N LYS A 305 -40.60 -35.77 -9.50
CA LYS A 305 -41.36 -36.59 -8.54
C LYS A 305 -40.65 -36.67 -7.20
N ASN A 306 -39.33 -36.86 -7.21
CA ASN A 306 -38.50 -36.95 -6.00
C ASN A 306 -38.45 -35.61 -5.26
N LEU A 307 -38.35 -34.50 -5.99
CA LEU A 307 -38.47 -33.14 -5.44
C LEU A 307 -39.82 -32.95 -4.73
N LEU A 308 -40.93 -33.23 -5.41
CA LEU A 308 -42.28 -33.09 -4.82
C LEU A 308 -42.49 -34.01 -3.61
N SER A 309 -41.82 -35.16 -3.57
CA SER A 309 -41.83 -36.03 -2.39
C SER A 309 -41.02 -35.43 -1.24
N ALA A 310 -39.85 -34.85 -1.52
CA ALA A 310 -39.00 -34.20 -0.52
C ALA A 310 -39.68 -32.97 0.10
N LEU A 311 -40.50 -32.23 -0.66
CA LEU A 311 -41.29 -31.09 -0.15
C LEU A 311 -42.33 -31.46 0.91
N LYS A 312 -42.67 -32.75 1.05
CA LYS A 312 -43.58 -33.23 2.10
C LYS A 312 -42.88 -33.51 3.44
N ASP A 313 -41.56 -33.41 3.48
CA ASP A 313 -40.78 -33.67 4.69
C ASP A 313 -40.99 -32.58 5.76
N THR A 314 -40.93 -32.97 7.03
CA THR A 314 -41.08 -32.03 8.14
C THR A 314 -39.85 -31.15 8.33
N ASP A 315 -38.66 -31.60 7.92
CA ASP A 315 -37.41 -30.87 8.07
C ASP A 315 -37.25 -29.75 7.02
N LYS A 316 -37.10 -28.51 7.50
CA LYS A 316 -36.96 -27.32 6.65
C LYS A 316 -35.65 -27.31 5.86
N GLY A 317 -34.55 -27.80 6.45
CA GLY A 317 -33.25 -27.87 5.79
C GLY A 317 -33.31 -28.78 4.57
N TYR A 318 -33.87 -29.97 4.75
CA TYR A 318 -34.04 -30.96 3.70
C TYR A 318 -34.95 -30.48 2.55
N ARG A 319 -36.08 -29.81 2.86
CA ARG A 319 -36.95 -29.22 1.82
C ARG A 319 -36.22 -28.15 1.00
N ASN A 320 -35.49 -27.26 1.67
CA ASN A 320 -34.75 -26.19 0.99
C ASN A 320 -33.54 -26.72 0.21
N ALA A 321 -32.85 -27.76 0.70
CA ALA A 321 -31.81 -28.46 -0.04
C ALA A 321 -32.37 -29.08 -1.32
N ALA A 322 -33.54 -29.74 -1.25
CA ALA A 322 -34.22 -30.30 -2.42
C ALA A 322 -34.53 -29.23 -3.48
N LEU A 323 -35.08 -28.08 -3.06
CA LEU A 323 -35.35 -26.94 -3.94
C LEU A 323 -34.06 -26.38 -4.56
N ASN A 324 -32.99 -26.22 -3.76
CA ASN A 324 -31.71 -25.73 -4.27
C ASN A 324 -31.06 -26.71 -5.27
N PHE A 325 -31.15 -28.02 -5.06
CA PHE A 325 -30.69 -29.00 -6.04
C PHE A 325 -31.54 -28.97 -7.30
N ALA A 326 -32.85 -28.73 -7.17
CA ALA A 326 -33.75 -28.57 -8.30
C ALA A 326 -33.36 -27.41 -9.22
N SER A 327 -32.77 -26.34 -8.69
CA SER A 327 -32.27 -25.22 -9.50
C SER A 327 -31.29 -25.65 -10.60
N GLY A 328 -30.59 -26.78 -10.45
CA GLY A 328 -29.68 -27.30 -11.48
C GLY A 328 -30.37 -27.87 -12.73
N PHE A 329 -31.64 -28.27 -12.62
CA PHE A 329 -32.40 -28.91 -13.71
C PHE A 329 -33.82 -28.34 -13.91
N ALA A 330 -34.23 -27.33 -13.12
CA ALA A 330 -35.57 -26.79 -13.17
C ALA A 330 -35.88 -26.13 -14.53
N ASP A 331 -36.81 -26.75 -15.24
CA ASP A 331 -37.41 -26.25 -16.47
C ASP A 331 -38.83 -25.72 -16.20
N GLN A 332 -39.52 -25.30 -17.27
CA GLN A 332 -40.90 -24.80 -17.20
C GLN A 332 -41.83 -25.77 -16.47
N ASN A 333 -41.72 -27.07 -16.74
CA ASN A 333 -42.58 -28.09 -16.16
C ASN A 333 -42.33 -28.27 -14.66
N VAL A 334 -41.07 -28.20 -14.21
CA VAL A 334 -40.72 -28.22 -12.78
C VAL A 334 -41.36 -27.04 -12.04
N TYR A 335 -41.28 -25.81 -12.58
CA TYR A 335 -41.92 -24.65 -11.94
C TYR A 335 -43.44 -24.82 -11.85
N ILE A 336 -44.09 -25.31 -12.91
CA ILE A 336 -45.54 -25.57 -12.92
C ILE A 336 -45.92 -26.55 -11.82
N GLU A 337 -45.24 -27.69 -11.74
CA GLU A 337 -45.59 -28.75 -10.77
C GLU A 337 -45.29 -28.33 -9.32
N VAL A 338 -44.19 -27.59 -9.08
CA VAL A 338 -43.89 -27.01 -7.76
C VAL A 338 -44.92 -25.96 -7.34
N MET A 339 -45.34 -25.06 -8.24
CA MET A 339 -46.36 -24.06 -7.93
C MET A 339 -47.75 -24.70 -7.74
N LYS A 340 -48.12 -25.75 -8.49
CA LYS A 340 -49.34 -26.53 -8.24
C LYS A 340 -49.31 -27.22 -6.88
N HIS A 341 -48.14 -27.72 -6.47
CA HIS A 341 -47.96 -28.32 -5.15
C HIS A 341 -48.13 -27.27 -4.03
N MET A 342 -47.54 -26.08 -4.20
CA MET A 342 -47.65 -24.96 -3.27
C MET A 342 -49.10 -24.63 -2.91
N LEU A 343 -50.01 -24.62 -3.90
CA LEU A 343 -51.42 -24.30 -3.69
C LEU A 343 -52.13 -25.22 -2.67
N LYS A 344 -51.65 -26.45 -2.50
CA LYS A 344 -52.22 -27.46 -1.58
C LYS A 344 -51.34 -27.69 -0.34
N ALA A 345 -50.23 -26.98 -0.21
CA ALA A 345 -49.24 -27.19 0.84
C ALA A 345 -49.56 -26.39 2.11
N LYS A 346 -48.96 -26.81 3.24
CA LYS A 346 -49.03 -26.07 4.51
C LYS A 346 -48.25 -24.74 4.41
N PRO A 347 -48.56 -23.73 5.24
CA PRO A 347 -47.92 -22.41 5.18
C PRO A 347 -46.39 -22.44 5.14
N GLU A 348 -45.76 -23.27 5.96
CA GLU A 348 -44.31 -23.40 6.02
C GLU A 348 -43.68 -23.90 4.70
N VAL A 349 -44.37 -24.78 3.99
CA VAL A 349 -43.92 -25.29 2.68
C VAL A 349 -44.19 -24.26 1.58
N LYS A 350 -45.30 -23.51 1.67
CA LYS A 350 -45.57 -22.39 0.76
C LYS A 350 -44.45 -21.35 0.83
N VAL A 351 -44.03 -20.98 2.04
CA VAL A 351 -42.93 -20.03 2.27
C VAL A 351 -41.63 -20.51 1.63
N ASP A 352 -41.25 -21.78 1.82
CA ASP A 352 -40.05 -22.35 1.21
C ASP A 352 -40.10 -22.26 -0.33
N ILE A 353 -41.24 -22.61 -0.94
CA ILE A 353 -41.45 -22.56 -2.39
C ILE A 353 -41.43 -21.12 -2.90
N LEU A 354 -42.15 -20.19 -2.29
CA LEU A 354 -42.21 -18.78 -2.69
C LEU A 354 -40.81 -18.12 -2.64
N ASN A 355 -40.03 -18.42 -1.60
CA ASN A 355 -38.66 -17.96 -1.47
C ASN A 355 -37.75 -18.54 -2.56
N TRP A 356 -37.92 -19.82 -2.89
CA TRP A 356 -37.19 -20.45 -3.99
C TRP A 356 -37.56 -19.83 -5.34
N ILE A 357 -38.84 -19.67 -5.66
CA ILE A 357 -39.31 -19.00 -6.88
C ILE A 357 -38.69 -17.60 -6.99
N GLY A 358 -38.77 -16.79 -5.92
CA GLY A 358 -38.17 -15.46 -5.93
C GLY A 358 -36.65 -15.47 -6.14
N ARG A 359 -35.93 -16.50 -5.66
CA ARG A 359 -34.48 -16.67 -5.89
C ARG A 359 -34.20 -17.04 -7.35
N GLU A 360 -34.97 -17.96 -7.91
CA GLU A 360 -34.84 -18.40 -9.31
C GLU A 360 -35.12 -17.24 -10.27
N SER A 361 -36.08 -16.36 -9.96
CA SER A 361 -36.40 -15.18 -10.77
C SER A 361 -35.29 -14.13 -10.84
N LYS A 362 -34.27 -14.19 -9.97
CA LYS A 362 -33.08 -13.33 -10.08
C LYS A 362 -32.09 -13.82 -11.13
N CYS A 363 -32.17 -15.08 -11.54
CA CYS A 363 -31.29 -15.64 -12.57
C CYS A 363 -31.80 -15.20 -13.96
N PRO A 364 -31.00 -14.47 -14.76
CA PRO A 364 -31.47 -13.93 -16.05
C PRO A 364 -32.03 -14.99 -17.00
N SER A 365 -31.45 -16.19 -17.03
CA SER A 365 -31.91 -17.30 -17.87
C SER A 365 -33.23 -17.94 -17.43
N LYS A 366 -33.69 -17.66 -16.20
CA LYS A 366 -34.93 -18.22 -15.62
C LYS A 366 -36.02 -17.16 -15.43
N HIS A 367 -35.62 -15.89 -15.39
CA HIS A 367 -36.50 -14.76 -15.12
C HIS A 367 -37.73 -14.73 -16.03
N ASP A 368 -37.51 -14.70 -17.35
CA ASP A 368 -38.61 -14.59 -18.32
C ASP A 368 -39.51 -15.82 -18.34
N VAL A 369 -38.94 -17.00 -18.07
CA VAL A 369 -39.70 -18.26 -17.95
C VAL A 369 -40.67 -18.19 -16.77
N ILE A 370 -40.20 -17.75 -15.60
CA ILE A 370 -41.04 -17.66 -14.40
C ILE A 370 -42.06 -16.52 -14.52
N LYS A 371 -41.64 -15.37 -15.05
CA LYS A 371 -42.50 -14.19 -15.22
C LYS A 371 -43.69 -14.47 -16.13
N ASN A 372 -43.46 -15.20 -17.23
CA ASN A 372 -44.49 -15.52 -18.22
C ASN A 372 -45.09 -16.92 -18.03
N LEU A 373 -44.89 -17.55 -16.86
CA LEU A 373 -45.32 -18.92 -16.62
C LEU A 373 -46.84 -19.03 -16.52
N GLU A 374 -47.42 -20.00 -17.24
CA GLU A 374 -48.83 -20.39 -17.13
C GLU A 374 -48.92 -21.80 -16.52
N LEU A 375 -49.64 -21.94 -15.41
CA LEU A 375 -49.86 -23.26 -14.78
C LEU A 375 -50.90 -24.10 -15.54
N ARG A 376 -51.84 -23.38 -16.17
CA ARG A 376 -52.89 -23.83 -17.11
C ARG A 376 -53.36 -22.59 -17.89
N PHE A 377 -54.09 -22.78 -18.99
CA PHE A 377 -54.44 -21.73 -19.96
C PHE A 377 -55.15 -20.49 -19.38
N ASP A 378 -55.77 -20.60 -18.21
CA ASP A 378 -56.52 -19.55 -17.51
C ASP A 378 -55.89 -19.15 -16.16
N LEU A 379 -54.69 -19.63 -15.83
CA LEU A 379 -54.05 -19.41 -14.53
C LEU A 379 -52.56 -19.06 -14.67
N PRO A 380 -52.23 -17.78 -14.91
CA PRO A 380 -50.86 -17.29 -14.89
C PRO A 380 -50.24 -17.42 -13.49
N ALA A 381 -48.96 -17.75 -13.42
CA ALA A 381 -48.21 -17.81 -12.17
C ALA A 381 -48.25 -16.49 -11.40
N ARG A 382 -48.25 -15.36 -12.11
CA ARG A 382 -48.46 -14.03 -11.53
C ARG A 382 -49.74 -13.94 -10.71
N GLN A 383 -50.87 -14.44 -11.24
CA GLN A 383 -52.14 -14.43 -10.52
C GLN A 383 -52.07 -15.31 -9.28
N VAL A 384 -51.44 -16.48 -9.39
CA VAL A 384 -51.22 -17.40 -8.25
C VAL A 384 -50.43 -16.74 -7.13
N LEU A 385 -49.36 -16.00 -7.46
CA LEU A 385 -48.57 -15.24 -6.50
C LEU A 385 -49.37 -14.09 -5.89
N LEU A 386 -50.13 -13.33 -6.70
CA LEU A 386 -51.01 -12.27 -6.24
C LEU A 386 -52.09 -12.79 -5.26
N ASP A 387 -52.62 -13.98 -5.49
CA ASP A 387 -53.60 -14.59 -4.59
C ASP A 387 -53.00 -14.95 -3.23
N GLN A 388 -51.69 -15.23 -3.16
CA GLN A 388 -51.01 -15.52 -1.87
C GLN A 388 -50.87 -14.26 -0.99
N LEU A 389 -51.03 -13.04 -1.52
CA LEU A 389 -51.05 -11.81 -0.72
C LEU A 389 -52.28 -11.76 0.19
N LYS A 390 -53.31 -12.57 -0.09
CA LYS A 390 -54.55 -12.69 0.70
C LYS A 390 -54.54 -13.90 1.63
N ASP A 391 -53.42 -14.64 1.73
CA ASP A 391 -53.32 -15.79 2.64
C ASP A 391 -53.50 -15.32 4.10
N LYS A 392 -54.02 -16.17 4.98
CA LYS A 392 -54.23 -15.82 6.39
C LYS A 392 -52.91 -15.82 7.17
N ASP A 393 -51.91 -16.53 6.68
CA ASP A 393 -50.57 -16.57 7.27
C ASP A 393 -49.70 -15.42 6.75
N PHE A 394 -49.23 -14.56 7.66
CA PHE A 394 -48.41 -13.40 7.32
C PHE A 394 -47.08 -13.77 6.65
N TYR A 395 -46.45 -14.90 7.02
CA TYR A 395 -45.19 -15.31 6.40
C TYR A 395 -45.39 -15.75 4.95
N VAL A 396 -46.55 -16.32 4.62
CA VAL A 396 -46.94 -16.60 3.23
C VAL A 396 -47.12 -15.30 2.44
N GLN A 397 -47.83 -14.31 3.01
CA GLN A 397 -47.97 -12.99 2.39
C GLN A 397 -46.61 -12.33 2.14
N GLN A 398 -45.73 -12.34 3.15
CA GLN A 398 -44.38 -11.78 3.07
C GLN A 398 -43.55 -12.48 1.98
N ALA A 399 -43.53 -13.81 1.96
CA ALA A 399 -42.78 -14.55 0.95
C ALA A 399 -43.32 -14.30 -0.47
N ALA A 400 -44.64 -14.13 -0.63
CA ALA A 400 -45.27 -13.81 -1.89
C ALA A 400 -44.92 -12.40 -2.38
N VAL A 401 -44.98 -11.40 -1.49
CA VAL A 401 -44.55 -10.02 -1.78
C VAL A 401 -43.10 -10.00 -2.26
N TRP A 402 -42.19 -10.67 -1.54
CA TRP A 402 -40.78 -10.72 -1.94
C TRP A 402 -40.53 -11.52 -3.22
N ALA A 403 -41.35 -12.53 -3.53
CA ALA A 403 -41.30 -13.20 -4.82
C ALA A 403 -41.69 -12.23 -5.95
N LEU A 404 -42.80 -11.48 -5.79
CA LEU A 404 -43.25 -10.49 -6.78
C LEU A 404 -42.23 -9.36 -6.99
N VAL A 405 -41.62 -8.85 -5.91
CA VAL A 405 -40.55 -7.84 -5.99
C VAL A 405 -39.37 -8.36 -6.80
N LYS A 406 -38.93 -9.61 -6.57
CA LYS A 406 -37.79 -10.22 -7.30
C LYS A 406 -38.12 -10.57 -8.75
N ILE A 407 -39.39 -10.83 -9.06
CA ILE A 407 -39.88 -10.99 -10.44
C ILE A 407 -39.94 -9.63 -11.16
N GLY A 408 -40.17 -8.52 -10.45
CA GLY A 408 -40.03 -7.17 -11.01
C GLY A 408 -41.06 -6.80 -12.09
N ASP A 409 -42.22 -7.46 -12.11
CA ASP A 409 -43.30 -7.11 -13.05
C ASP A 409 -44.03 -5.83 -12.61
N LYS A 410 -43.80 -4.71 -13.31
CA LYS A 410 -44.35 -3.38 -12.99
C LYS A 410 -45.86 -3.35 -12.81
N SER A 411 -46.60 -4.27 -13.44
CA SER A 411 -48.06 -4.32 -13.31
C SER A 411 -48.53 -4.68 -11.88
N VAL A 412 -47.65 -5.17 -11.00
CA VAL A 412 -47.97 -5.48 -9.60
C VAL A 412 -47.83 -4.28 -8.66
N ILE A 413 -47.19 -3.18 -9.11
CA ILE A 413 -46.93 -1.99 -8.30
C ILE A 413 -48.20 -1.42 -7.66
N PRO A 414 -49.35 -1.26 -8.37
CA PRO A 414 -50.58 -0.77 -7.73
C PRO A 414 -51.07 -1.68 -6.60
N VAL A 415 -50.88 -3.01 -6.73
CA VAL A 415 -51.29 -3.97 -5.70
C VAL A 415 -50.37 -3.91 -4.48
N LEU A 416 -49.06 -3.68 -4.69
CA LEU A 416 -48.13 -3.45 -3.59
C LEU A 416 -48.40 -2.11 -2.88
N ALA A 417 -48.71 -1.04 -3.62
CA ALA A 417 -49.12 0.24 -3.07
C ALA A 417 -50.40 0.13 -2.23
N ASP A 418 -51.34 -0.72 -2.65
CA ASP A 418 -52.57 -0.97 -1.92
C ASP A 418 -52.38 -1.56 -0.51
N LEU A 419 -51.22 -2.20 -0.24
CA LEU A 419 -50.88 -2.68 1.10
C LEU A 419 -50.74 -1.53 2.12
N LEU A 420 -50.40 -0.32 1.67
CA LEU A 420 -50.32 0.88 2.51
C LEU A 420 -51.70 1.33 3.03
N LYS A 421 -52.80 0.88 2.42
CA LYS A 421 -54.17 1.17 2.87
C LYS A 421 -54.62 0.26 4.01
N SER A 422 -53.82 -0.74 4.40
CA SER A 422 -54.16 -1.65 5.49
C SER A 422 -54.29 -0.89 6.82
N ASN A 423 -55.08 -1.46 7.74
CA ASN A 423 -55.09 -1.04 9.15
C ASN A 423 -54.10 -1.85 9.99
N ASP A 424 -53.49 -2.89 9.42
CA ASP A 424 -52.44 -3.69 10.05
C ASP A 424 -51.06 -3.08 9.77
N LYS A 425 -50.39 -2.63 10.82
CA LYS A 425 -49.05 -2.02 10.76
C LYS A 425 -48.01 -2.95 10.12
N GLN A 426 -48.08 -4.27 10.33
CA GLN A 426 -47.12 -5.21 9.73
C GLN A 426 -47.30 -5.29 8.21
N VAL A 427 -48.55 -5.19 7.72
CA VAL A 427 -48.85 -5.17 6.29
C VAL A 427 -48.42 -3.85 5.65
N ILE A 428 -48.60 -2.72 6.33
CA ILE A 428 -48.13 -1.41 5.85
C ILE A 428 -46.60 -1.43 5.67
N LEU A 429 -45.86 -1.89 6.69
CA LEU A 429 -44.40 -1.97 6.64
C LEU A 429 -43.93 -2.93 5.54
N LEU A 430 -44.59 -4.08 5.37
CA LEU A 430 -44.28 -5.00 4.27
C LEU A 430 -44.48 -4.34 2.89
N GLY A 431 -45.57 -3.57 2.73
CA GLY A 431 -45.82 -2.80 1.51
C GLY A 431 -44.76 -1.72 1.27
N GLN A 432 -44.37 -1.02 2.33
CA GLN A 432 -43.32 -0.01 2.29
C GLN A 432 -41.97 -0.60 1.86
N ASP A 433 -41.52 -1.66 2.52
CA ASP A 433 -40.26 -2.34 2.19
C ASP A 433 -40.26 -2.90 0.76
N ALA A 434 -41.40 -3.46 0.34
CA ALA A 434 -41.56 -4.02 -0.99
C ALA A 434 -41.45 -2.96 -2.09
N LEU A 435 -42.14 -1.82 -1.91
CA LEU A 435 -42.13 -0.72 -2.87
C LEU A 435 -40.75 -0.04 -2.92
N MET A 436 -40.10 0.12 -1.76
CA MET A 436 -38.74 0.63 -1.68
C MET A 436 -37.74 -0.25 -2.44
N ALA A 437 -37.88 -1.57 -2.33
CA ALA A 437 -37.03 -2.54 -3.03
C ALA A 437 -37.42 -2.78 -4.50
N PHE A 438 -38.58 -2.30 -4.94
CA PHE A 438 -39.08 -2.57 -6.29
C PHE A 438 -38.31 -1.77 -7.35
N ASN A 439 -37.89 -2.45 -8.42
CA ASN A 439 -37.22 -1.79 -9.54
C ASN A 439 -38.24 -1.24 -10.56
N GLY A 440 -38.65 0.01 -10.41
CA GLY A 440 -39.62 0.69 -11.28
C GLY A 440 -40.19 1.97 -10.66
N ASP A 441 -40.83 2.80 -11.48
CA ASP A 441 -41.56 3.99 -11.01
C ASP A 441 -42.79 3.56 -10.20
N ILE A 442 -42.80 3.94 -8.91
CA ILE A 442 -43.88 3.66 -7.96
C ILE A 442 -44.67 4.93 -7.61
N ASP A 443 -44.21 6.09 -8.07
CA ASP A 443 -44.48 7.37 -7.43
C ASP A 443 -45.96 7.72 -7.54
N GLN A 444 -46.52 7.54 -8.74
CA GLN A 444 -47.96 7.75 -8.99
C GLN A 444 -48.84 6.75 -8.26
N ALA A 445 -48.40 5.50 -8.11
CA ALA A 445 -49.17 4.49 -7.39
C ALA A 445 -49.20 4.79 -5.89
N VAL A 446 -48.06 5.17 -5.30
CA VAL A 446 -47.94 5.59 -3.90
C VAL A 446 -48.74 6.87 -3.65
N ALA A 447 -48.58 7.90 -4.50
CA ALA A 447 -49.29 9.16 -4.34
C ALA A 447 -50.82 8.99 -4.39
N LYS A 448 -51.32 8.05 -5.22
CA LYS A 448 -52.76 7.77 -5.33
C LYS A 448 -53.36 7.13 -4.07
N VAL A 449 -52.58 6.34 -3.32
CA VAL A 449 -53.10 5.65 -2.12
C VAL A 449 -53.08 6.53 -0.87
N ILE A 450 -52.13 7.49 -0.77
CA ILE A 450 -51.94 8.36 0.40
C ILE A 450 -53.26 9.00 0.90
N PRO A 451 -54.10 9.64 0.07
CA PRO A 451 -55.33 10.30 0.56
C PRO A 451 -56.33 9.36 1.25
N SER A 452 -56.32 8.08 0.86
CA SER A 452 -57.26 7.05 1.35
C SER A 452 -56.67 6.13 2.43
N ALA A 453 -55.38 6.28 2.76
CA ALA A 453 -54.70 5.44 3.73
C ALA A 453 -54.97 5.88 5.18
N SER A 454 -54.70 4.97 6.13
CA SER A 454 -54.61 5.31 7.56
C SER A 454 -53.43 6.28 7.80
N ASP A 455 -53.35 6.91 8.97
CA ASP A 455 -52.23 7.82 9.29
C ASP A 455 -50.87 7.12 9.19
N ALA A 456 -50.77 5.87 9.62
CA ALA A 456 -49.57 5.05 9.45
C ALA A 456 -49.23 4.81 7.96
N GLY A 457 -50.25 4.55 7.13
CA GLY A 457 -50.08 4.38 5.69
C GLY A 457 -49.71 5.67 4.95
N LYS A 458 -50.28 6.81 5.38
CA LYS A 458 -49.92 8.15 4.88
C LYS A 458 -48.46 8.47 5.16
N ILE A 459 -48.00 8.22 6.39
CA ILE A 459 -46.59 8.44 6.77
C ILE A 459 -45.68 7.56 5.92
N ALA A 460 -45.96 6.25 5.80
CA ALA A 460 -45.17 5.35 4.96
C ALA A 460 -45.15 5.78 3.48
N GLY A 461 -46.27 6.26 2.95
CA GLY A 461 -46.36 6.79 1.59
C GLY A 461 -45.55 8.07 1.38
N LEU A 462 -45.59 9.01 2.34
CA LEU A 462 -44.78 10.24 2.30
C LEU A 462 -43.27 9.92 2.36
N GLU A 463 -42.87 8.97 3.19
CA GLU A 463 -41.49 8.48 3.26
C GLU A 463 -41.04 7.82 1.94
N LEU A 464 -41.91 7.05 1.29
CA LEU A 464 -41.62 6.46 -0.02
C LEU A 464 -41.43 7.53 -1.10
N LEU A 465 -42.31 8.55 -1.16
CA LEU A 465 -42.16 9.66 -2.10
C LEU A 465 -40.86 10.43 -1.85
N ALA A 466 -40.49 10.66 -0.59
CA ALA A 466 -39.22 11.28 -0.21
C ALA A 466 -38.02 10.44 -0.65
N ILE A 467 -38.00 9.14 -0.35
CA ILE A 467 -36.91 8.22 -0.73
C ILE A 467 -36.76 8.13 -2.25
N ARG A 468 -37.87 8.23 -3.00
CA ARG A 468 -37.88 8.25 -4.47
C ARG A 468 -37.57 9.60 -5.09
N MET A 469 -37.48 10.66 -4.29
CA MET A 469 -37.34 12.03 -4.74
C MET A 469 -38.45 12.44 -5.73
N ALA A 470 -39.68 12.04 -5.45
CA ALA A 470 -40.83 12.18 -6.35
C ALA A 470 -41.36 13.62 -6.45
N ASP A 471 -40.59 14.52 -7.06
CA ASP A 471 -40.90 15.97 -7.14
C ASP A 471 -42.14 16.30 -7.98
N ALA A 472 -42.55 15.40 -8.89
CA ALA A 472 -43.83 15.48 -9.58
C ALA A 472 -45.04 15.35 -8.63
N ASN A 473 -44.83 14.85 -7.41
CA ASN A 473 -45.86 14.57 -6.42
C ASN A 473 -45.84 15.55 -5.23
N LEU A 474 -45.16 16.69 -5.35
CA LEU A 474 -45.12 17.74 -4.32
C LEU A 474 -46.52 18.12 -3.81
N ASN A 475 -47.50 18.26 -4.71
CA ASN A 475 -48.87 18.62 -4.32
C ASN A 475 -49.49 17.63 -3.33
N THR A 476 -49.22 16.33 -3.48
CA THR A 476 -49.68 15.30 -2.55
C THR A 476 -49.10 15.53 -1.14
N VAL A 477 -47.83 15.93 -1.05
CA VAL A 477 -47.17 16.26 0.22
C VAL A 477 -47.74 17.56 0.81
N LEU A 478 -47.92 18.61 0.00
CA LEU A 478 -48.49 19.89 0.43
C LEU A 478 -49.92 19.75 0.95
N ASP A 479 -50.72 18.86 0.36
CA ASP A 479 -52.08 18.59 0.81
C ASP A 479 -52.10 17.93 2.20
N GLN A 480 -51.11 17.07 2.49
CA GLN A 480 -50.95 16.48 3.82
C GLN A 480 -50.48 17.51 4.87
N ILE A 481 -49.69 18.52 4.49
CA ILE A 481 -49.34 19.64 5.38
C ILE A 481 -50.58 20.46 5.77
N LYS A 482 -51.51 20.65 4.83
CA LYS A 482 -52.74 21.43 5.08
C LYS A 482 -53.76 20.65 5.92
N SER A 483 -53.98 19.38 5.59
CA SER A 483 -55.16 18.62 6.04
C SER A 483 -54.87 17.39 6.91
N GLY A 484 -53.61 16.98 7.07
CA GLY A 484 -53.23 15.79 7.85
C GLY A 484 -53.38 15.98 9.38
N SER A 485 -53.31 14.86 10.11
CA SER A 485 -53.11 14.87 11.57
C SER A 485 -51.74 15.48 11.94
N SER A 486 -51.50 15.76 13.22
CA SER A 486 -50.24 16.38 13.67
C SER A 486 -49.01 15.56 13.25
N GLU A 487 -49.11 14.24 13.37
CA GLU A 487 -48.09 13.27 13.00
C GLU A 487 -47.87 13.24 11.48
N VAL A 488 -48.96 13.25 10.70
CA VAL A 488 -48.88 13.28 9.23
C VAL A 488 -48.31 14.61 8.73
N LYS A 489 -48.68 15.75 9.34
CA LYS A 489 -48.12 17.07 9.01
C LYS A 489 -46.61 17.10 9.24
N LYS A 490 -46.15 16.57 10.39
CA LYS A 490 -44.72 16.48 10.70
C LYS A 490 -43.97 15.62 9.68
N ALA A 491 -44.52 14.47 9.30
CA ALA A 491 -43.95 13.61 8.26
C ALA A 491 -43.91 14.33 6.89
N ALA A 492 -44.98 15.07 6.54
CA ALA A 492 -45.05 15.82 5.29
C ALA A 492 -44.03 16.97 5.24
N TYR A 493 -43.86 17.75 6.31
CA TYR A 493 -42.79 18.75 6.41
C TYR A 493 -41.40 18.13 6.30
N THR A 494 -41.20 16.93 6.87
CA THR A 494 -39.92 16.21 6.78
C THR A 494 -39.64 15.75 5.35
N ALA A 495 -40.66 15.27 4.65
CA ALA A 495 -40.57 14.81 3.26
C ALA A 495 -40.32 15.94 2.26
N LEU A 496 -40.73 17.19 2.56
CA LEU A 496 -40.65 18.32 1.61
C LEU A 496 -39.28 18.46 0.97
N LYS A 497 -38.20 18.42 1.75
CA LYS A 497 -36.84 18.62 1.22
C LYS A 497 -36.44 17.61 0.15
N ASP A 498 -37.05 16.43 0.17
CA ASP A 498 -36.73 15.35 -0.75
C ASP A 498 -37.69 15.32 -1.96
N VAL A 499 -38.86 15.99 -1.88
CA VAL A 499 -39.88 16.03 -2.94
C VAL A 499 -40.02 17.39 -3.63
N VAL A 500 -39.05 18.28 -3.49
CA VAL A 500 -39.03 19.61 -4.12
C VAL A 500 -38.00 19.68 -5.22
N SER A 501 -38.21 20.57 -6.18
CA SER A 501 -37.21 20.94 -7.18
C SER A 501 -37.05 22.45 -7.30
N GLU A 502 -36.15 22.88 -8.16
CA GLU A 502 -35.76 24.29 -8.35
C GLU A 502 -36.97 25.21 -8.61
N LYS A 503 -37.98 24.71 -9.32
CA LYS A 503 -39.22 25.42 -9.64
C LYS A 503 -40.03 25.84 -8.40
N ASP A 504 -39.80 25.16 -7.27
CA ASP A 504 -40.58 25.33 -6.04
C ASP A 504 -39.97 26.38 -5.08
N PHE A 505 -38.78 26.92 -5.41
CA PHE A 505 -38.06 27.89 -4.55
C PHE A 505 -38.94 29.05 -4.07
N THR A 506 -39.65 29.71 -4.98
CA THR A 506 -40.49 30.88 -4.65
C THR A 506 -41.66 30.49 -3.73
N LEU A 507 -42.27 29.34 -3.96
CA LEU A 507 -43.37 28.82 -3.14
C LEU A 507 -42.88 28.56 -1.71
N LEU A 508 -41.77 27.85 -1.56
CA LEU A 508 -41.20 27.50 -0.27
C LEU A 508 -40.75 28.74 0.51
N CYS A 509 -40.20 29.75 -0.16
CA CYS A 509 -39.86 31.03 0.47
C CYS A 509 -41.10 31.76 1.00
N GLY A 510 -42.20 31.78 0.24
CA GLY A 510 -43.47 32.34 0.71
C GLY A 510 -44.04 31.60 1.91
N MET A 511 -43.92 30.26 1.93
CA MET A 511 -44.29 29.45 3.09
C MET A 511 -43.41 29.77 4.30
N LEU A 512 -42.09 29.88 4.12
CA LEU A 512 -41.14 30.20 5.19
C LEU A 512 -41.45 31.55 5.85
N GLU A 513 -41.80 32.56 5.06
CA GLU A 513 -42.08 33.93 5.53
C GLU A 513 -43.40 34.09 6.29
N THR A 514 -44.24 33.07 6.29
CA THR A 514 -45.54 33.01 6.98
C THR A 514 -45.64 31.83 7.95
N ALA A 515 -44.56 31.05 8.07
CA ALA A 515 -44.50 29.85 8.88
C ALA A 515 -44.54 30.15 10.38
N GLU A 516 -45.20 29.27 11.13
CA GLU A 516 -45.00 29.14 12.56
C GLU A 516 -43.61 28.56 12.89
N ALA A 517 -43.15 28.76 14.11
CA ALA A 517 -41.78 28.39 14.53
C ALA A 517 -41.43 26.91 14.27
N SER A 518 -42.38 25.99 14.44
CA SER A 518 -42.23 24.55 14.19
C SER A 518 -41.96 24.20 12.72
N ALA A 519 -42.38 25.05 11.77
CA ALA A 519 -42.24 24.81 10.34
C ALA A 519 -41.04 25.52 9.69
N VAL A 520 -40.43 26.49 10.38
CA VAL A 520 -39.31 27.29 9.85
C VAL A 520 -38.12 26.41 9.45
N ALA A 521 -37.64 25.54 10.34
CA ALA A 521 -36.45 24.73 10.06
C ALA A 521 -36.66 23.71 8.92
N PRO A 522 -37.78 22.93 8.88
CA PRO A 522 -38.08 22.07 7.73
C PRO A 522 -38.20 22.82 6.40
N LEU A 523 -38.77 24.04 6.41
CA LEU A 523 -38.89 24.85 5.20
C LEU A 523 -37.53 25.40 4.73
N GLN A 524 -36.66 25.80 5.65
CA GLN A 524 -35.27 26.15 5.31
C GLN A 524 -34.54 24.97 4.66
N ASP A 525 -34.69 23.76 5.20
CA ASP A 525 -34.08 22.55 4.63
C ASP A 525 -34.65 22.23 3.24
N ALA A 526 -35.95 22.44 3.03
CA ALA A 526 -36.56 22.30 1.71
C ALA A 526 -36.08 23.35 0.71
N ILE A 527 -35.90 24.60 1.12
CA ILE A 527 -35.34 25.65 0.27
C ILE A 527 -33.89 25.31 -0.12
N ILE A 528 -33.07 24.86 0.84
CA ILE A 528 -31.70 24.42 0.59
C ILE A 528 -31.69 23.30 -0.45
N ALA A 529 -32.55 22.29 -0.31
CA ALA A 529 -32.65 21.19 -1.26
C ALA A 529 -33.14 21.63 -2.65
N ALA A 530 -34.13 22.53 -2.72
CA ALA A 530 -34.66 23.05 -3.98
C ALA A 530 -33.59 23.76 -4.83
N ILE A 531 -32.66 24.47 -4.19
CA ILE A 531 -31.61 25.23 -4.89
C ILE A 531 -30.26 24.50 -4.94
N SER A 532 -30.12 23.32 -4.33
CA SER A 532 -28.82 22.66 -4.14
C SER A 532 -28.12 22.29 -5.45
N LYS A 533 -28.87 22.15 -6.55
CA LYS A 533 -28.36 21.85 -7.90
C LYS A 533 -27.89 23.10 -8.66
N GLN A 534 -28.21 24.30 -8.19
CA GLN A 534 -27.74 25.55 -8.79
C GLN A 534 -26.26 25.80 -8.43
N PRO A 535 -25.49 26.53 -9.24
CA PRO A 535 -24.18 27.04 -8.84
C PRO A 535 -24.28 27.87 -7.55
N ALA A 536 -23.33 27.71 -6.63
CA ALA A 536 -23.40 28.32 -5.30
C ALA A 536 -23.53 29.86 -5.35
N ALA A 537 -22.82 30.54 -6.26
CA ALA A 537 -23.00 31.97 -6.52
C ALA A 537 -24.45 32.34 -6.94
N THR A 538 -25.11 31.50 -7.75
CA THR A 538 -26.51 31.69 -8.14
C THR A 538 -27.45 31.48 -6.96
N GLN A 539 -27.18 30.48 -6.11
CA GLN A 539 -27.94 30.27 -4.86
C GLN A 539 -27.89 31.52 -3.99
N VAL A 540 -26.68 32.06 -3.76
CA VAL A 540 -26.50 33.30 -2.97
C VAL A 540 -27.24 34.48 -3.58
N SER A 541 -27.10 34.71 -4.89
CA SER A 541 -27.79 35.80 -5.58
C SER A 541 -29.32 35.71 -5.45
N ASN A 542 -29.88 34.52 -5.64
CA ASN A 542 -31.32 34.28 -5.55
C ASN A 542 -31.84 34.45 -4.11
N VAL A 543 -31.13 33.89 -3.13
CA VAL A 543 -31.48 34.01 -1.71
C VAL A 543 -31.35 35.47 -1.26
N ASN A 544 -30.30 36.18 -1.64
CA ASN A 544 -30.13 37.61 -1.32
C ASN A 544 -31.24 38.46 -1.93
N ARG A 545 -31.63 38.21 -3.18
CA ARG A 545 -32.76 38.89 -3.83
C ARG A 545 -34.06 38.65 -3.05
N ARG A 546 -34.34 37.39 -2.69
CA ARG A 546 -35.54 37.05 -1.92
C ARG A 546 -35.53 37.67 -0.53
N MET A 547 -34.38 37.64 0.13
CA MET A 547 -34.16 38.24 1.45
C MET A 547 -34.44 39.76 1.43
N ILE A 548 -34.04 40.47 0.37
CA ILE A 548 -34.36 41.90 0.19
C ILE A 548 -35.88 42.09 0.00
N GLN A 549 -36.53 41.25 -0.81
CA GLN A 549 -37.98 41.32 -1.06
C GLN A 549 -38.82 41.03 0.21
N ALA A 550 -38.35 40.14 1.08
CA ALA A 550 -39.03 39.78 2.32
C ALA A 550 -39.03 40.91 3.38
N GLY A 551 -38.11 41.87 3.26
CA GLY A 551 -37.95 43.01 4.18
C GLY A 551 -37.09 42.70 5.41
N ASP A 552 -36.60 43.76 6.06
CA ASP A 552 -35.59 43.68 7.13
C ASP A 552 -36.01 42.79 8.32
N SER A 553 -37.29 42.78 8.67
CA SER A 553 -37.81 41.98 9.78
C SER A 553 -37.80 40.47 9.52
N LYS A 554 -37.58 40.03 8.28
CA LYS A 554 -37.59 38.61 7.87
C LYS A 554 -36.25 38.09 7.37
N ARG A 555 -35.23 38.95 7.28
CA ARG A 555 -33.92 38.58 6.72
C ARG A 555 -33.29 37.38 7.43
N TYR A 556 -33.46 37.32 8.74
CA TYR A 556 -32.89 36.25 9.57
C TYR A 556 -33.36 34.85 9.21
N LEU A 557 -34.53 34.70 8.56
CA LEU A 557 -35.06 33.40 8.11
C LEU A 557 -34.18 32.76 7.02
N TYR A 558 -33.34 33.54 6.33
CA TYR A 558 -32.52 33.07 5.23
C TYR A 558 -31.07 32.75 5.61
N TYR A 559 -30.61 33.07 6.82
CA TYR A 559 -29.21 32.84 7.21
C TYR A 559 -28.81 31.36 7.18
N LYS A 560 -29.69 30.44 7.63
CA LYS A 560 -29.43 28.99 7.51
C LYS A 560 -29.30 28.57 6.04
N VAL A 561 -30.15 29.11 5.15
CA VAL A 561 -30.08 28.82 3.71
C VAL A 561 -28.77 29.31 3.11
N LEU A 562 -28.35 30.55 3.44
CA LEU A 562 -27.06 31.10 3.04
C LEU A 562 -25.89 30.28 3.59
N SER A 563 -25.98 29.75 4.81
CA SER A 563 -24.89 28.95 5.40
C SER A 563 -24.62 27.64 4.65
N ALA A 564 -25.61 27.13 3.91
CA ALA A 564 -25.49 25.90 3.15
C ALA A 564 -24.75 26.09 1.82
N THR A 565 -24.57 27.33 1.34
CA THR A 565 -23.94 27.59 0.04
C THR A 565 -22.42 27.48 0.06
N GLY A 566 -21.78 27.76 1.20
CA GLY A 566 -20.32 27.74 1.33
C GLY A 566 -19.60 28.95 0.71
N GLU A 567 -20.33 29.97 0.25
CA GLU A 567 -19.76 31.12 -0.46
C GLU A 567 -19.30 32.25 0.47
N LYS A 568 -18.17 32.89 0.14
CA LYS A 568 -17.61 33.99 0.95
C LYS A 568 -18.59 35.16 1.14
N GLU A 569 -19.39 35.48 0.13
CA GLU A 569 -20.41 36.53 0.21
C GLU A 569 -21.54 36.17 1.19
N ALA A 570 -21.96 34.90 1.22
CA ALA A 570 -22.94 34.41 2.17
C ALA A 570 -22.40 34.46 3.60
N LEU A 571 -21.14 34.06 3.80
CA LEU A 571 -20.47 34.19 5.10
C LEU A 571 -20.41 35.66 5.55
N ALA A 572 -20.02 36.58 4.67
CA ALA A 572 -19.99 38.01 4.98
C ALA A 572 -21.36 38.56 5.40
N THR A 573 -22.42 38.11 4.72
CA THR A 573 -23.81 38.48 5.05
C THR A 573 -24.24 37.96 6.43
N ILE A 574 -23.87 36.73 6.77
CA ILE A 574 -24.13 36.13 8.08
C ILE A 574 -23.35 36.87 9.18
N VAL A 575 -22.07 37.18 8.94
CA VAL A 575 -21.21 37.92 9.88
C VAL A 575 -21.72 39.35 10.11
N GLU A 576 -22.20 40.03 9.05
CA GLU A 576 -22.86 41.32 9.20
C GLU A 576 -24.12 41.20 10.08
N GLY A 577 -24.94 40.17 9.85
CA GLY A 577 -26.11 39.87 10.68
C GLY A 577 -25.76 39.62 12.14
N LEU A 578 -24.65 38.93 12.41
CA LEU A 578 -24.16 38.69 13.76
C LEU A 578 -23.69 39.97 14.46
N ASN A 579 -23.03 40.86 13.72
CA ASN A 579 -22.47 42.10 14.25
C ASN A 579 -23.53 43.20 14.44
N LYS A 580 -24.48 43.34 13.51
CA LYS A 580 -25.50 44.41 13.50
C LYS A 580 -26.86 43.97 14.07
N GLY A 581 -27.14 42.67 14.09
CA GLY A 581 -28.44 42.13 14.52
C GLY A 581 -28.69 42.20 16.03
N ASN A 582 -29.96 42.01 16.41
CA ASN A 582 -30.40 41.89 17.80
C ASN A 582 -31.40 40.74 17.96
N GLY A 583 -31.58 40.25 19.19
CA GLY A 583 -32.51 39.17 19.52
C GLY A 583 -32.41 37.96 18.57
N ALA A 584 -33.57 37.50 18.09
CA ALA A 584 -33.68 36.34 17.18
C ALA A 584 -32.87 36.47 15.89
N ALA A 585 -32.64 37.69 15.38
CA ALA A 585 -31.84 37.88 14.17
C ALA A 585 -30.36 37.62 14.42
N LYS A 586 -29.84 38.03 15.58
CA LYS A 586 -28.46 37.75 15.99
C LYS A 586 -28.27 36.26 16.30
N ASP A 587 -29.25 35.65 16.96
CA ASP A 587 -29.23 34.21 17.25
C ASP A 587 -29.25 33.36 15.97
N ALA A 588 -30.09 33.71 14.99
CA ALA A 588 -30.12 33.03 13.70
C ALA A 588 -28.80 33.18 12.91
N ALA A 589 -28.14 34.33 13.00
CA ALA A 589 -26.83 34.54 12.38
C ALA A 589 -25.75 33.69 13.06
N LEU A 590 -25.76 33.61 14.40
CA LEU A 590 -24.88 32.72 15.16
C LEU A 590 -25.13 31.26 14.80
N ASP A 591 -26.39 30.83 14.75
CA ASP A 591 -26.77 29.45 14.40
C ASP A 591 -26.35 29.10 12.97
N ALA A 592 -26.46 30.03 12.03
CA ALA A 592 -25.97 29.87 10.66
C ALA A 592 -24.43 29.75 10.60
N LEU A 593 -23.71 30.57 11.38
CA LEU A 593 -22.25 30.46 11.49
C LEU A 593 -21.83 29.14 12.14
N LEU A 594 -22.58 28.65 13.13
CA LEU A 594 -22.34 27.36 13.77
C LEU A 594 -22.67 26.17 12.84
N ALA A 595 -23.64 26.33 11.93
CA ALA A 595 -23.98 25.32 10.92
C ALA A 595 -23.03 25.35 9.70
N TRP A 596 -22.26 26.43 9.52
CA TRP A 596 -21.34 26.61 8.41
C TRP A 596 -20.31 25.47 8.35
N LYS A 597 -20.18 24.82 7.19
CA LYS A 597 -19.38 23.58 7.06
C LYS A 597 -17.90 23.82 6.77
N GLY A 598 -17.56 24.88 6.03
CA GLY A 598 -16.19 25.14 5.61
C GLY A 598 -15.35 25.87 6.66
N ILE A 599 -14.04 25.85 6.46
CA ILE A 599 -13.07 26.37 7.43
C ILE A 599 -13.06 27.89 7.49
N GLU A 600 -13.48 28.57 6.44
CA GLU A 600 -13.54 30.02 6.34
C GLU A 600 -14.32 30.68 7.49
N ALA A 601 -15.23 29.95 8.16
CA ALA A 601 -15.92 30.41 9.36
C ALA A 601 -15.08 30.34 10.66
N ALA A 602 -13.94 29.64 10.67
CA ALA A 602 -13.14 29.41 11.87
C ALA A 602 -12.60 30.72 12.46
N ASP A 603 -12.06 31.63 11.64
CA ASP A 603 -11.58 32.92 12.13
C ASP A 603 -12.70 33.75 12.76
N GLU A 604 -13.89 33.72 12.17
CA GLU A 604 -15.07 34.42 12.70
C GLU A 604 -15.56 33.78 14.01
N LEU A 605 -15.60 32.45 14.10
CA LEU A 605 -15.91 31.74 15.34
C LEU A 605 -14.90 32.02 16.44
N PHE A 606 -13.61 32.18 16.10
CA PHE A 606 -12.58 32.56 17.06
C PHE A 606 -12.82 33.99 17.59
N LYS A 607 -13.18 34.94 16.72
CA LYS A 607 -13.59 36.30 17.14
C LYS A 607 -14.83 36.28 18.04
N VAL A 608 -15.79 35.39 17.75
CA VAL A 608 -16.95 35.17 18.64
C VAL A 608 -16.48 34.68 20.01
N CYS A 609 -15.54 33.74 20.08
CA CYS A 609 -14.97 33.30 21.37
C CYS A 609 -14.31 34.45 22.14
N GLN A 610 -13.56 35.33 21.45
CA GLN A 610 -12.90 36.47 22.10
C GLN A 610 -13.88 37.52 22.63
N SER A 611 -15.02 37.71 21.96
CA SER A 611 -16.01 38.75 22.30
C SER A 611 -17.26 38.22 23.03
N ALA A 612 -17.34 36.92 23.28
CA ALA A 612 -18.53 36.27 23.86
C ALA A 612 -18.85 36.81 25.26
N ALA A 613 -20.03 37.44 25.36
CA ALA A 613 -20.57 37.98 26.61
C ALA A 613 -21.16 36.91 27.54
N SER A 614 -21.53 35.73 27.03
CA SER A 614 -22.03 34.61 27.83
C SER A 614 -21.24 33.33 27.57
N ASP A 615 -21.10 32.51 28.61
CA ASP A 615 -20.37 31.23 28.51
C ASP A 615 -21.06 30.24 27.57
N GLN A 616 -22.38 30.32 27.42
CA GLN A 616 -23.11 29.49 26.46
C GLN A 616 -22.72 29.81 25.00
N VAL A 617 -22.57 31.10 24.66
CA VAL A 617 -22.13 31.50 23.31
C VAL A 617 -20.67 31.12 23.10
N PHE A 618 -19.82 31.35 24.11
CA PHE A 618 -18.41 30.95 24.08
C PHE A 618 -18.25 29.45 23.84
N ASP A 619 -18.95 28.61 24.60
CA ASP A 619 -18.84 27.15 24.52
C ASP A 619 -19.32 26.60 23.18
N ARG A 620 -20.44 27.11 22.65
CA ARG A 620 -20.94 26.74 21.32
C ARG A 620 -19.94 27.12 20.21
N ALA A 621 -19.42 28.34 20.26
CA ALA A 621 -18.44 28.82 19.28
C ALA A 621 -17.11 28.06 19.36
N LEU A 622 -16.58 27.82 20.57
CA LEU A 622 -15.36 27.06 20.79
C LEU A 622 -15.50 25.63 20.30
N LYS A 623 -16.58 24.93 20.68
CA LYS A 623 -16.83 23.55 20.21
C LYS A 623 -16.90 23.49 18.69
N ARG A 624 -17.56 24.46 18.05
CA ARG A 624 -17.62 24.49 16.59
C ARG A 624 -16.27 24.81 15.95
N TYR A 625 -15.54 25.78 16.47
CA TYR A 625 -14.18 26.11 16.03
C TYR A 625 -13.29 24.87 16.08
N VAL A 626 -13.26 24.18 17.22
CA VAL A 626 -12.51 22.94 17.42
C VAL A 626 -12.90 21.88 16.40
N GLN A 627 -14.20 21.69 16.12
CA GLN A 627 -14.66 20.75 15.10
C GLN A 627 -14.16 21.11 13.69
N LEU A 628 -14.19 22.39 13.32
CA LEU A 628 -13.75 22.85 12.00
C LEU A 628 -12.24 22.68 11.80
N VAL A 629 -11.43 23.09 12.78
CA VAL A 629 -9.96 23.00 12.67
C VAL A 629 -9.44 21.57 12.85
N SER A 630 -10.23 20.68 13.47
CA SER A 630 -9.93 19.24 13.58
C SER A 630 -10.25 18.45 12.31
N ASN A 631 -10.70 19.13 11.24
CA ASN A 631 -10.97 18.50 9.96
C ASN A 631 -9.69 17.85 9.37
N PRO A 632 -9.75 16.61 8.85
CA PRO A 632 -8.65 15.96 8.14
C PRO A 632 -8.06 16.76 6.97
N ALA A 633 -8.82 17.68 6.38
CA ALA A 633 -8.35 18.58 5.31
C ALA A 633 -7.25 19.56 5.78
N PHE A 634 -7.10 19.79 7.08
CA PHE A 634 -5.95 20.51 7.63
C PHE A 634 -4.73 19.60 7.65
N THR A 635 -3.57 20.15 7.29
CA THR A 635 -2.29 19.54 7.64
C THR A 635 -2.23 19.34 9.14
N ARG A 636 -1.51 18.31 9.56
CA ARG A 636 -1.39 17.93 10.97
C ARG A 636 -0.82 19.09 11.81
N GLU A 637 0.12 19.82 11.25
CA GLU A 637 0.79 20.99 11.79
C GLU A 637 -0.19 22.16 11.95
N ASN A 638 -0.95 22.52 10.90
CA ASN A 638 -1.93 23.61 11.01
C ASN A 638 -3.09 23.26 11.96
N ARG A 639 -3.46 21.99 12.05
CA ARG A 639 -4.42 21.51 13.06
C ARG A 639 -3.89 21.78 14.46
N LEU A 640 -2.64 21.40 14.75
CA LEU A 640 -2.00 21.67 16.04
C LEU A 640 -1.97 23.16 16.34
N LEU A 641 -1.49 23.98 15.40
CA LEU A 641 -1.37 25.44 15.59
C LEU A 641 -2.73 26.09 15.91
N SER A 642 -3.77 25.71 15.18
CA SER A 642 -5.14 26.21 15.39
C SER A 642 -5.73 25.75 16.74
N LEU A 643 -5.48 24.50 17.13
CA LEU A 643 -5.92 23.98 18.43
C LEU A 643 -5.20 24.64 19.60
N ARG A 644 -3.90 24.95 19.46
CA ARG A 644 -3.14 25.72 20.46
C ARG A 644 -3.69 27.13 20.61
N LYS A 645 -3.99 27.80 19.50
CA LYS A 645 -4.59 29.14 19.49
C LYS A 645 -5.87 29.22 20.33
N VAL A 646 -6.77 28.24 20.21
CA VAL A 646 -8.00 28.20 21.03
C VAL A 646 -7.76 27.68 22.46
N MET A 647 -6.71 26.89 22.70
CA MET A 647 -6.30 26.49 24.05
C MET A 647 -5.95 27.70 24.93
N GLU A 648 -5.30 28.72 24.35
CA GLU A 648 -4.88 29.92 25.08
C GLU A 648 -6.05 30.74 25.63
N ILE A 649 -7.24 30.65 25.03
CA ILE A 649 -8.45 31.35 25.47
C ILE A 649 -9.47 30.44 26.18
N ALA A 650 -9.19 29.15 26.32
CA ALA A 650 -10.09 28.20 26.96
C ALA A 650 -10.30 28.54 28.45
N ARG A 651 -11.57 28.65 28.86
CA ARG A 651 -11.96 29.13 30.20
C ARG A 651 -12.14 28.00 31.21
N THR A 652 -12.50 26.80 30.76
CA THR A 652 -12.80 25.65 31.65
C THR A 652 -11.93 24.44 31.37
N SER A 653 -11.81 23.55 32.36
CA SER A 653 -11.10 22.28 32.24
C SER A 653 -11.69 21.37 31.17
N GLU A 654 -13.01 21.34 31.00
CA GLU A 654 -13.70 20.54 29.99
C GLU A 654 -13.33 20.98 28.57
N GLN A 655 -13.18 22.29 28.36
CA GLN A 655 -12.74 22.86 27.08
C GLN A 655 -11.28 22.48 26.81
N LYS A 656 -10.39 22.61 27.81
CA LYS A 656 -8.98 22.19 27.69
C LYS A 656 -8.86 20.70 27.37
N ALA A 657 -9.62 19.85 28.07
CA ALA A 657 -9.65 18.41 27.82
C ALA A 657 -10.21 18.08 26.41
N LEU A 658 -11.24 18.78 25.94
CA LEU A 658 -11.76 18.64 24.57
C LEU A 658 -10.68 18.95 23.53
N ILE A 659 -9.94 20.05 23.71
CA ILE A 659 -8.89 20.48 22.79
C ILE A 659 -7.73 19.48 22.80
N LEU A 660 -7.29 18.99 23.97
CA LEU A 660 -6.25 17.96 24.09
C LEU A 660 -6.60 16.66 23.35
N ARG A 661 -7.87 16.22 23.42
CA ARG A 661 -8.35 15.05 22.65
C ARG A 661 -8.27 15.27 21.13
N GLN A 662 -8.39 16.51 20.65
CA GLN A 662 -8.18 16.82 19.24
C GLN A 662 -6.70 17.03 18.90
N ILE A 663 -5.88 17.54 19.82
CA ILE A 663 -4.42 17.62 19.67
C ILE A 663 -3.83 16.22 19.47
N GLN A 664 -4.35 15.21 20.18
CA GLN A 664 -4.01 13.81 19.90
C GLN A 664 -4.14 13.46 18.41
N ARG A 665 -5.19 13.95 17.74
CA ARG A 665 -5.46 13.69 16.32
C ARG A 665 -4.65 14.57 15.38
N ALA A 666 -3.92 15.57 15.89
CA ALA A 666 -2.88 16.22 15.09
C ALA A 666 -1.75 15.23 14.80
N ASP A 667 -1.42 14.34 15.74
CA ASP A 667 -0.51 13.20 15.52
C ASP A 667 0.85 13.63 14.95
N THR A 668 1.49 14.60 15.64
CA THR A 668 2.82 15.13 15.32
C THR A 668 3.72 15.12 16.54
N PHE A 669 5.04 15.18 16.30
CA PHE A 669 6.03 15.33 17.37
C PHE A 669 5.74 16.54 18.27
N LEU A 670 5.44 17.70 17.68
CA LEU A 670 5.11 18.91 18.43
C LEU A 670 3.76 18.80 19.17
N ALA A 671 2.81 17.99 18.69
CA ALA A 671 1.58 17.71 19.42
C ALA A 671 1.84 16.85 20.67
N LEU A 672 2.73 15.86 20.57
CA LEU A 672 3.21 15.08 21.72
C LEU A 672 3.89 15.99 22.75
N MET A 673 4.82 16.82 22.29
CA MET A 673 5.53 17.77 23.16
C MET A 673 4.55 18.71 23.86
N TYR A 674 3.63 19.33 23.11
CA TYR A 674 2.66 20.26 23.69
C TYR A 674 1.68 19.59 24.65
N ALA A 675 1.18 18.38 24.34
CA ALA A 675 0.31 17.65 25.25
C ALA A 675 1.03 17.29 26.57
N SER A 676 2.35 17.05 26.51
CA SER A 676 3.15 16.73 27.69
C SER A 676 3.22 17.85 28.73
N GLU A 677 3.03 19.12 28.32
CA GLU A 677 2.98 20.29 29.21
C GLU A 677 1.79 20.24 30.19
N PHE A 678 0.76 19.44 29.88
CA PHE A 678 -0.47 19.33 30.67
C PHE A 678 -0.51 18.10 31.59
N LEU A 679 0.56 17.29 31.64
CA LEU A 679 0.63 16.08 32.47
C LEU A 679 0.56 16.40 33.98
N ASP A 680 1.05 17.56 34.40
CA ASP A 680 1.01 17.99 35.81
C ASP A 680 -0.22 18.85 36.15
N SER A 681 -1.23 18.88 35.27
CA SER A 681 -2.46 19.62 35.54
C SER A 681 -3.12 19.12 36.83
N SER A 682 -3.52 20.06 37.70
CA SER A 682 -4.29 19.75 38.91
C SER A 682 -5.68 19.19 38.60
N ASP A 683 -6.20 19.45 37.40
CA ASP A 683 -7.49 18.95 36.94
C ASP A 683 -7.37 17.53 36.35
N ALA A 684 -8.17 16.60 36.86
CA ALA A 684 -8.09 15.20 36.44
C ALA A 684 -8.51 14.96 34.99
N ALA A 685 -9.49 15.71 34.47
CA ALA A 685 -9.96 15.55 33.09
C ALA A 685 -8.92 16.07 32.08
N VAL A 686 -8.26 17.19 32.39
CA VAL A 686 -7.16 17.73 31.59
C VAL A 686 -5.96 16.79 31.62
N ARG A 687 -5.54 16.34 32.82
CA ARG A 687 -4.43 15.40 32.98
C ARG A 687 -4.68 14.08 32.24
N SER A 688 -5.86 13.50 32.38
CA SER A 688 -6.22 12.25 31.67
C SER A 688 -6.19 12.45 30.14
N ALA A 689 -6.75 13.56 29.63
CA ALA A 689 -6.69 13.84 28.19
C ALA A 689 -5.25 14.01 27.68
N ALA A 690 -4.35 14.61 28.47
CA ALA A 690 -2.94 14.74 28.15
C ALA A 690 -2.21 13.38 28.13
N VAL A 691 -2.43 12.54 29.15
CA VAL A 691 -1.88 11.17 29.25
C VAL A 691 -2.20 10.35 28.00
N TYR A 692 -3.48 10.30 27.60
CA TYR A 692 -3.89 9.56 26.40
C TYR A 692 -3.40 10.21 25.10
N ALA A 693 -3.35 11.55 25.03
CA ALA A 693 -2.80 12.23 23.86
C ALA A 693 -1.33 11.85 23.63
N VAL A 694 -0.50 11.97 24.68
CA VAL A 694 0.93 11.62 24.62
C VAL A 694 1.13 10.15 24.27
N TRP A 695 0.44 9.24 24.97
CA TRP A 695 0.59 7.81 24.74
C TRP A 695 0.18 7.40 23.32
N ASN A 696 -1.00 7.84 22.87
CA ASN A 696 -1.51 7.43 21.56
C ASN A 696 -0.64 7.98 20.41
N ILE A 697 -0.14 9.21 20.51
CA ILE A 697 0.77 9.75 19.48
C ILE A 697 2.08 8.93 19.45
N ALA A 698 2.69 8.69 20.61
CA ALA A 698 3.94 7.91 20.68
C ALA A 698 3.78 6.48 20.17
N ARG A 699 2.66 5.83 20.50
CA ARG A 699 2.35 4.47 20.03
C ARG A 699 2.16 4.42 18.52
N ASN A 700 1.53 5.44 17.93
CA ASN A 700 1.30 5.52 16.49
C ASN A 700 2.57 5.89 15.70
N HIS A 701 3.53 6.53 16.35
CA HIS A 701 4.77 7.02 15.75
C HIS A 701 6.02 6.53 16.49
N PRO A 702 6.45 5.26 16.28
CA PRO A 702 7.66 4.70 16.89
C PRO A 702 8.95 5.47 16.57
N GLU A 703 8.95 6.27 15.50
CA GLU A 703 10.03 7.18 15.13
C GLU A 703 10.15 8.40 16.07
N TYR A 704 9.10 8.72 16.85
CA TYR A 704 9.16 9.72 17.91
C TYR A 704 9.77 9.11 19.16
N LYS A 705 11.09 9.06 19.14
CA LYS A 705 11.95 8.49 20.20
C LYS A 705 13.05 9.48 20.58
N GLY A 706 13.74 9.17 21.66
CA GLY A 706 14.75 10.04 22.27
C GLY A 706 14.64 10.07 23.78
N ASP A 707 15.66 10.59 24.45
CA ASP A 707 15.70 10.71 25.90
C ASP A 707 14.51 11.52 26.45
N ASN A 708 14.12 12.59 25.75
CA ASN A 708 12.97 13.42 26.14
C ASN A 708 11.64 12.65 26.05
N VAL A 709 11.37 11.96 24.94
CA VAL A 709 10.16 11.16 24.76
C VAL A 709 10.14 10.01 25.76
N LYS A 710 11.26 9.30 25.94
CA LYS A 710 11.41 8.22 26.91
C LYS A 710 11.13 8.70 28.34
N ALA A 711 11.61 9.89 28.70
CA ALA A 711 11.32 10.50 30.01
C ALA A 711 9.83 10.86 30.17
N ILE A 712 9.21 11.46 29.14
CA ILE A 712 7.78 11.79 29.14
C ILE A 712 6.94 10.51 29.28
N LEU A 713 7.25 9.47 28.50
CA LEU A 713 6.53 8.20 28.53
C LEU A 713 6.68 7.44 29.86
N LYS A 714 7.86 7.51 30.50
CA LYS A 714 8.03 7.00 31.87
C LYS A 714 7.13 7.74 32.88
N ARG A 715 6.93 9.04 32.71
CA ARG A 715 5.97 9.80 33.55
C ARG A 715 4.54 9.36 33.27
N VAL A 716 4.15 9.27 32.00
CA VAL A 716 2.82 8.79 31.56
C VAL A 716 2.50 7.42 32.14
N LEU A 717 3.47 6.49 32.17
CA LEU A 717 3.31 5.16 32.75
C LEU A 717 2.86 5.18 34.23
N THR A 718 3.24 6.21 34.98
CA THR A 718 2.87 6.37 36.39
C THR A 718 1.51 7.07 36.60
N MET A 719 0.87 7.52 35.52
CA MET A 719 -0.31 8.40 35.55
C MET A 719 -1.58 7.75 34.97
N PHE A 720 -1.52 6.48 34.59
CA PHE A 720 -2.72 5.74 34.18
C PHE A 720 -3.59 5.40 35.40
N ASP A 721 -4.86 5.85 35.37
CA ASP A 721 -5.85 5.60 36.41
C ASP A 721 -7.00 4.71 35.87
N GLY A 722 -7.50 3.77 36.68
CA GLY A 722 -8.67 2.93 36.38
C GLY A 722 -8.36 1.46 36.05
N GLU A 723 -9.31 0.56 36.32
CA GLU A 723 -9.14 -0.91 36.13
C GLU A 723 -8.95 -1.31 34.66
N ASP A 724 -9.44 -0.49 33.71
CA ASP A 724 -9.36 -0.74 32.26
C ASP A 724 -8.02 -0.31 31.64
N ALA A 725 -7.17 0.44 32.36
CA ALA A 725 -5.90 0.97 31.82
C ALA A 725 -4.76 -0.07 31.73
N ARG A 726 -5.00 -1.30 32.22
CA ARG A 726 -3.97 -2.35 32.29
C ARG A 726 -3.38 -2.69 30.92
N TYR A 727 -4.21 -2.70 29.87
CA TYR A 727 -3.75 -2.96 28.51
C TYR A 727 -2.77 -1.88 28.02
N ASP A 728 -3.09 -0.60 28.25
CA ASP A 728 -2.23 0.51 27.85
C ASP A 728 -0.93 0.56 28.66
N ILE A 729 -0.97 0.20 29.95
CA ILE A 729 0.23 0.08 30.80
C ILE A 729 1.18 -1.00 30.23
N ASP A 730 0.66 -2.18 29.90
CA ASP A 730 1.49 -3.28 29.39
C ASP A 730 2.04 -2.96 28.00
N ALA A 731 1.23 -2.36 27.12
CA ALA A 731 1.67 -1.90 25.81
C ALA A 731 2.72 -0.78 25.89
N LEU A 732 2.57 0.16 26.83
CA LEU A 732 3.55 1.23 27.06
C LEU A 732 4.88 0.69 27.61
N LYS A 733 4.86 -0.31 28.50
CA LYS A 733 6.09 -0.98 28.94
C LYS A 733 6.82 -1.64 27.79
N GLN A 734 6.11 -2.38 26.95
CA GLN A 734 6.71 -3.00 25.75
C GLN A 734 7.29 -1.95 24.79
N HIS A 735 6.59 -0.84 24.59
CA HIS A 735 7.09 0.27 23.78
C HIS A 735 8.35 0.89 24.38
N LEU A 736 8.39 1.10 25.71
CA LEU A 736 9.56 1.58 26.44
C LEU A 736 10.76 0.63 26.35
N ASP A 737 10.51 -0.68 26.42
CA ASP A 737 11.55 -1.72 26.33
C ASP A 737 12.12 -1.84 24.90
N ALA A 738 11.30 -1.58 23.88
CA ALA A 738 11.71 -1.60 22.48
C ALA A 738 12.40 -0.31 22.00
N MET A 739 12.29 0.80 22.75
CA MET A 739 12.90 2.07 22.37
C MET A 739 14.44 2.02 22.51
N PRO A 740 15.19 2.31 21.43
CA PRO A 740 16.65 2.33 21.48
C PRO A 740 17.15 3.45 22.40
N ASP A 741 18.37 3.28 22.92
CA ASP A 741 19.07 4.32 23.67
C ASP A 741 19.68 5.33 22.68
N GLU A 742 18.91 6.38 22.37
CA GLU A 742 19.32 7.51 21.54
C GLU A 742 18.86 8.84 22.15
N VAL A 743 19.60 9.93 21.88
CA VAL A 743 19.29 11.26 22.43
C VAL A 743 17.99 11.82 21.83
N GLY A 744 17.77 11.63 20.52
CA GLY A 744 16.63 12.15 19.79
C GLY A 744 16.62 13.68 19.66
N PHE A 745 15.43 14.28 19.59
CA PHE A 745 15.27 15.73 19.52
C PHE A 745 15.49 16.40 20.88
N VAL A 746 16.36 17.42 20.93
CA VAL A 746 16.64 18.21 22.13
C VAL A 746 16.14 19.62 21.93
N SER A 747 15.47 20.19 22.94
CA SER A 747 15.14 21.62 22.91
C SER A 747 16.40 22.46 23.12
N ILE A 748 16.74 23.30 22.15
CA ILE A 748 17.91 24.19 22.22
C ILE A 748 17.55 25.58 22.76
N PHE A 749 16.29 25.80 23.11
CA PHE A 749 15.80 27.02 23.74
C PHE A 749 15.05 26.68 25.02
N ASN A 750 15.56 27.17 26.16
CA ASN A 750 15.04 26.80 27.48
C ASN A 750 13.78 27.56 27.91
N GLY A 751 13.30 28.52 27.11
CA GLY A 751 12.12 29.34 27.42
C GLY A 751 12.30 30.37 28.55
N LYS A 752 13.50 30.52 29.11
CA LYS A 752 13.77 31.36 30.29
C LYS A 752 14.79 32.46 30.00
N ASP A 753 15.87 32.12 29.31
CA ASP A 753 16.96 33.03 28.99
C ASP A 753 17.68 32.61 27.69
N LEU A 754 18.77 33.29 27.36
CA LEU A 754 19.57 33.04 26.15
C LEU A 754 20.75 32.09 26.41
N THR A 755 20.71 31.25 27.45
CA THR A 755 21.76 30.24 27.67
C THR A 755 21.86 29.30 26.46
N GLY A 756 23.07 29.04 25.98
CA GLY A 756 23.31 28.27 24.75
C GLY A 756 23.27 29.11 23.47
N TRP A 757 23.10 30.43 23.59
CA TRP A 757 23.06 31.38 22.47
C TRP A 757 24.08 32.51 22.65
N LYS A 758 24.64 32.97 21.53
CA LYS A 758 25.67 34.01 21.43
C LYS A 758 25.41 34.94 20.24
N GLY A 759 26.07 36.09 20.18
CA GLY A 759 26.04 36.99 19.03
C GLY A 759 26.89 36.48 17.86
N LEU A 760 26.56 36.92 16.64
CA LEU A 760 27.32 36.57 15.44
C LEU A 760 28.66 37.33 15.38
N VAL A 761 29.77 36.61 15.22
CA VAL A 761 31.08 37.21 14.95
C VAL A 761 31.49 36.94 13.50
N GLU A 762 31.35 37.94 12.64
CA GLU A 762 31.73 37.88 11.22
C GLU A 762 31.10 36.69 10.46
N ASN A 763 31.38 36.57 9.16
CA ASN A 763 31.04 35.35 8.41
C ASN A 763 31.98 34.17 8.79
N PRO A 764 31.59 32.91 8.55
CA PRO A 764 32.39 31.75 8.94
C PRO A 764 33.81 31.73 8.36
N ILE A 765 34.03 32.24 7.13
CA ILE A 765 35.36 32.26 6.48
C ILE A 765 36.31 33.22 7.21
N ALA A 766 35.82 34.42 7.56
CA ALA A 766 36.60 35.41 8.30
C ALA A 766 36.82 34.95 9.75
N ARG A 767 35.78 34.40 10.40
CA ARG A 767 35.84 33.87 11.76
C ARG A 767 36.88 32.76 11.91
N ALA A 768 36.95 31.83 10.96
CA ALA A 768 37.92 30.72 10.97
C ALA A 768 39.39 31.17 10.88
N LYS A 769 39.66 32.39 10.40
CA LYS A 769 41.03 32.96 10.30
C LYS A 769 41.47 33.72 11.56
N MET A 770 40.56 33.95 12.53
CA MET A 770 40.87 34.70 13.74
C MET A 770 41.69 33.87 14.73
N LYS A 771 42.62 34.52 15.43
CA LYS A 771 43.31 33.91 16.57
C LYS A 771 42.34 33.74 17.74
N PRO A 772 42.48 32.70 18.60
CA PRO A 772 41.55 32.46 19.71
C PRO A 772 41.27 33.67 20.60
N ALA A 773 42.31 34.44 20.96
CA ALA A 773 42.14 35.65 21.80
C ALA A 773 41.41 36.80 21.09
N GLN A 774 41.60 36.94 19.77
CA GLN A 774 40.88 37.93 18.96
C GLN A 774 39.40 37.55 18.84
N LEU A 775 39.13 36.26 18.60
CA LEU A 775 37.77 35.75 18.49
C LEU A 775 37.02 35.92 19.82
N ALA A 776 37.64 35.59 20.95
CA ALA A 776 37.04 35.78 22.27
C ALA A 776 36.63 37.24 22.52
N LYS A 777 37.51 38.20 22.21
CA LYS A 777 37.20 39.63 22.35
C LYS A 777 36.10 40.10 21.39
N ALA A 778 36.09 39.60 20.16
CA ALA A 778 35.04 39.91 19.20
C ALA A 778 33.68 39.33 19.63
N GLN A 779 33.70 38.14 20.24
CA GLN A 779 32.52 37.46 20.77
C GLN A 779 31.87 38.26 21.90
N GLU A 780 32.64 38.78 22.86
CA GLU A 780 32.11 39.64 23.93
C GLU A 780 31.30 40.82 23.36
N LYS A 781 31.84 41.49 22.34
CA LYS A 781 31.15 42.61 21.68
C LYS A 781 29.91 42.18 20.90
N ALA A 782 29.97 41.05 20.20
CA ALA A 782 28.82 40.50 19.48
C ALA A 782 27.69 40.12 20.45
N ASP A 783 28.02 39.51 21.59
CA ASP A 783 27.06 39.14 22.63
C ASP A 783 26.38 40.38 23.24
N GLU A 784 27.14 41.44 23.50
CA GLU A 784 26.57 42.73 23.96
C GLU A 784 25.62 43.36 22.94
N ASN A 785 25.96 43.30 21.64
CA ASN A 785 25.12 43.84 20.58
C ASN A 785 23.83 43.04 20.40
N MET A 786 23.95 41.71 20.33
CA MET A 786 22.82 40.80 20.17
C MET A 786 21.78 40.97 21.29
N ARG A 787 22.22 41.14 22.55
CA ARG A 787 21.33 41.31 23.71
C ARG A 787 20.51 42.61 23.71
N ARG A 788 20.75 43.53 22.77
CA ARG A 788 19.93 44.74 22.60
C ARG A 788 18.56 44.46 21.98
N ASP A 789 18.52 43.52 21.04
CA ASP A 789 17.34 43.22 20.23
C ASP A 789 16.74 41.85 20.54
N TRP A 790 17.56 40.92 21.01
CA TRP A 790 17.14 39.56 21.34
C TRP A 790 16.83 39.43 22.83
N LYS A 791 15.64 38.93 23.13
CA LYS A 791 15.15 38.73 24.50
C LYS A 791 14.26 37.50 24.60
N VAL A 792 14.01 37.08 25.83
CA VAL A 792 12.98 36.10 26.16
C VAL A 792 11.78 36.82 26.74
N GLU A 793 10.61 36.63 26.13
CA GLU A 793 9.36 37.25 26.56
C GLU A 793 8.26 36.18 26.60
N ASN A 794 7.67 35.94 27.78
CA ASN A 794 6.60 34.96 27.98
C ASN A 794 6.91 33.55 27.46
N GLY A 795 8.15 33.09 27.62
CA GLY A 795 8.60 31.79 27.12
C GLY A 795 8.89 31.74 25.62
N LEU A 796 8.87 32.88 24.92
CA LEU A 796 9.18 33.02 23.51
C LEU A 796 10.56 33.65 23.33
N LEU A 797 11.29 33.19 22.31
CA LEU A 797 12.48 33.87 21.84
C LEU A 797 12.05 35.00 20.88
N VAL A 798 12.41 36.24 21.19
CA VAL A 798 11.89 37.42 20.50
C VAL A 798 13.04 38.28 20.00
N PHE A 799 12.95 38.67 18.73
CA PHE A 799 13.73 39.76 18.14
C PHE A 799 12.85 41.00 18.01
N ASP A 800 13.30 42.17 18.45
CA ASP A 800 12.51 43.43 18.50
C ASP A 800 12.99 44.53 17.52
N GLY A 801 13.76 44.16 16.49
CA GLY A 801 13.80 44.96 15.26
C GLY A 801 14.75 46.16 15.14
N THR A 802 15.70 46.43 16.07
CA THR A 802 16.66 47.55 15.85
C THR A 802 17.89 47.20 15.00
N GLY A 803 18.02 45.91 14.62
CA GLY A 803 18.82 45.45 13.48
C GLY A 803 20.31 45.28 13.74
N TYR A 804 20.74 45.02 14.98
CA TYR A 804 22.17 45.00 15.31
C TYR A 804 22.90 43.72 14.90
N ASP A 805 22.42 42.53 15.26
CA ASP A 805 23.10 41.29 14.89
C ASP A 805 22.24 40.03 15.02
N ASN A 806 22.61 38.97 14.29
CA ASN A 806 21.94 37.66 14.36
C ASN A 806 22.18 36.99 15.73
N LEU A 807 21.24 36.12 16.11
CA LEU A 807 21.40 35.24 17.27
C LEU A 807 21.88 33.87 16.83
N CYS A 808 22.99 33.40 17.38
CA CYS A 808 23.64 32.17 16.97
C CYS A 808 23.66 31.14 18.10
N THR A 809 23.59 29.86 17.75
CA THR A 809 23.83 28.80 18.73
C THR A 809 25.30 28.80 19.17
N GLU A 810 25.56 28.61 20.47
CA GLU A 810 26.93 28.43 20.97
C GLU A 810 27.53 27.13 20.41
N LYS A 811 26.73 26.06 20.47
CA LYS A 811 27.03 24.76 19.85
C LYS A 811 26.95 24.87 18.33
N GLN A 812 27.92 24.26 17.65
CA GLN A 812 27.88 24.08 16.21
C GLN A 812 27.24 22.73 15.86
N TYR A 813 26.55 22.66 14.73
CA TYR A 813 25.82 21.49 14.28
C TYR A 813 26.33 21.01 12.92
N GLY A 814 26.50 19.69 12.80
CA GLY A 814 26.74 18.99 11.54
C GLY A 814 25.41 18.63 10.88
N ASP A 815 25.20 17.36 10.56
CA ASP A 815 23.91 16.88 10.05
C ASP A 815 22.84 16.90 11.15
N PHE A 816 21.67 17.45 10.82
CA PHE A 816 20.59 17.60 11.79
C PHE A 816 19.20 17.60 11.17
N GLU A 817 18.23 17.28 12.00
CA GLU A 817 16.81 17.58 11.81
C GLU A 817 16.38 18.63 12.85
N MET A 818 15.50 19.54 12.48
CA MET A 818 15.09 20.67 13.30
C MET A 818 13.61 20.95 13.18
N TYR A 819 12.93 21.13 14.32
CA TYR A 819 11.62 21.77 14.38
C TYR A 819 11.76 23.18 14.92
N VAL A 820 10.96 24.10 14.37
CA VAL A 820 10.86 25.48 14.87
C VAL A 820 9.51 26.08 14.49
N ASP A 821 8.81 26.60 15.50
CA ASP A 821 7.64 27.44 15.27
C ASP A 821 8.05 28.91 15.24
N TRP A 822 7.52 29.69 14.30
CA TRP A 822 7.81 31.12 14.16
C TRP A 822 6.54 31.93 13.86
N MET A 823 6.56 33.22 14.20
CA MET A 823 5.48 34.17 13.89
C MET A 823 6.07 35.55 13.63
N LEU A 824 5.65 36.18 12.54
CA LEU A 824 5.97 37.57 12.21
C LEU A 824 4.94 38.51 12.83
N ASP A 825 5.40 39.59 13.47
CA ASP A 825 4.50 40.60 14.04
C ASP A 825 3.79 41.39 12.92
N PRO A 826 2.44 41.44 12.89
CA PRO A 826 1.70 42.16 11.87
C PRO A 826 1.88 43.69 11.93
N LYS A 827 2.44 44.22 13.03
CA LYS A 827 2.71 45.66 13.19
C LYS A 827 4.09 46.07 12.69
N GLY A 828 4.94 45.13 12.28
CA GLY A 828 6.28 45.41 11.78
C GLY A 828 6.27 46.12 10.42
N PRO A 829 7.16 47.09 10.16
CA PRO A 829 7.25 47.78 8.88
C PRO A 829 7.77 46.90 7.74
N GLU A 830 8.56 45.86 8.07
CA GLU A 830 9.21 44.94 7.13
C GLU A 830 9.27 43.51 7.71
N ALA A 831 8.13 42.81 7.72
CA ALA A 831 8.03 41.44 8.21
C ALA A 831 8.89 40.47 7.36
N ASP A 832 10.11 40.20 7.83
CA ASP A 832 11.17 39.44 7.18
C ASP A 832 12.08 38.79 8.22
N ALA A 833 12.53 37.58 7.97
CA ALA A 833 13.48 36.84 8.78
C ALA A 833 14.04 35.65 8.02
N GLY A 834 14.86 34.84 8.69
CA GLY A 834 15.36 33.60 8.15
C GLY A 834 16.13 32.82 9.19
N ILE A 835 16.38 31.56 8.86
CA ILE A 835 17.19 30.66 9.68
C ILE A 835 18.38 30.22 8.84
N TYR A 836 19.58 30.69 9.19
CA TYR A 836 20.82 30.27 8.54
C TYR A 836 21.20 28.89 9.02
N LEU A 837 21.45 28.01 8.06
CA LEU A 837 21.89 26.65 8.34
C LEU A 837 23.41 26.63 8.24
N ARG A 838 24.12 26.28 9.33
CA ARG A 838 25.59 26.27 9.38
C ARG A 838 26.22 27.60 8.92
N GLY A 839 25.62 28.72 9.32
CA GLY A 839 26.07 30.08 9.00
C GLY A 839 25.96 30.50 7.54
N THR A 840 25.38 29.68 6.64
CA THR A 840 25.20 30.04 5.23
C THR A 840 24.33 29.04 4.46
N PRO A 841 23.52 29.49 3.49
CA PRO A 841 22.53 30.57 3.52
C PRO A 841 21.29 30.19 4.33
N GLN A 842 20.20 30.95 4.16
CA GLN A 842 19.01 30.91 5.02
C GLN A 842 17.82 30.18 4.41
N VAL A 843 17.06 29.50 5.26
CA VAL A 843 15.65 29.19 5.02
C VAL A 843 14.85 30.48 5.26
N GLN A 844 14.23 31.02 4.21
CA GLN A 844 13.58 32.33 4.22
C GLN A 844 12.26 32.34 5.01
N ILE A 845 11.99 33.44 5.70
CA ILE A 845 10.71 33.75 6.37
C ILE A 845 10.30 35.17 5.95
N TRP A 846 9.08 35.38 5.46
CA TRP A 846 8.61 36.74 5.11
C TRP A 846 7.09 36.83 5.00
N ASP A 847 6.56 38.04 5.02
CA ASP A 847 5.18 38.30 4.65
C ASP A 847 4.98 38.19 3.13
N THR A 848 4.19 37.19 2.72
CA THR A 848 3.84 36.93 1.31
C THR A 848 3.14 38.09 0.59
N SER A 849 2.60 39.07 1.31
CA SER A 849 2.00 40.26 0.72
C SER A 849 3.03 41.23 0.11
N ARG A 850 4.32 41.11 0.46
CA ARG A 850 5.41 41.96 -0.01
C ARG A 850 5.88 41.58 -1.42
N VAL A 851 4.97 41.70 -2.39
CA VAL A 851 5.18 41.26 -3.78
C VAL A 851 6.32 42.00 -4.51
N ASN A 852 6.66 43.21 -4.06
CA ASN A 852 7.72 44.03 -4.62
C ASN A 852 9.14 43.48 -4.37
N VAL A 853 9.30 42.63 -3.35
CA VAL A 853 10.57 41.95 -3.05
C VAL A 853 10.55 40.46 -3.41
N GLY A 854 9.49 39.99 -4.08
CA GLY A 854 9.35 38.60 -4.49
C GLY A 854 8.74 37.67 -3.45
N ALA A 855 8.23 38.19 -2.33
CA ALA A 855 7.74 37.37 -1.21
C ALA A 855 6.49 36.54 -1.52
N GLN A 856 5.78 36.83 -2.62
CA GLN A 856 4.58 36.09 -3.04
C GLN A 856 4.81 34.60 -3.31
N VAL A 857 6.08 34.17 -3.43
CA VAL A 857 6.43 32.76 -3.62
C VAL A 857 6.28 31.93 -2.33
N GLY A 858 6.19 32.56 -1.16
CA GLY A 858 6.06 31.89 0.14
C GLY A 858 7.39 31.72 0.88
N SER A 859 7.32 31.36 2.16
CA SER A 859 8.49 31.08 3.01
C SER A 859 9.02 29.66 2.82
N GLY A 860 10.20 29.38 3.39
CA GLY A 860 10.82 28.04 3.39
C GLY A 860 11.83 27.78 2.26
N GLY A 861 11.94 28.69 1.29
CA GLY A 861 12.94 28.60 0.22
C GLY A 861 14.38 28.79 0.71
N LEU A 862 15.34 28.25 -0.05
CA LEU A 862 16.79 28.36 0.19
C LEU A 862 17.34 29.64 -0.45
N TYR A 863 17.00 30.77 0.15
CA TYR A 863 17.29 32.08 -0.42
C TYR A 863 18.79 32.31 -0.53
N ASN A 864 19.24 32.90 -1.64
CA ASN A 864 20.64 33.08 -2.08
C ASN A 864 21.32 31.91 -2.81
N ASN A 865 20.66 30.76 -2.98
CA ASN A 865 21.03 29.84 -4.06
C ASN A 865 20.91 30.55 -5.42
N GLN A 866 21.91 30.43 -6.29
CA GLN A 866 21.93 31.03 -7.63
C GLN A 866 21.82 30.00 -8.75
N VAL A 867 22.44 28.84 -8.56
CA VAL A 867 22.47 27.72 -9.52
C VAL A 867 21.39 26.71 -9.15
N ASN A 868 21.28 26.38 -7.86
CA ASN A 868 20.25 25.48 -7.35
C ASN A 868 18.95 26.22 -7.08
N GLU A 869 17.85 25.47 -6.92
CA GLU A 869 16.54 26.06 -6.64
C GLU A 869 16.60 26.89 -5.34
N SER A 870 16.06 28.10 -5.40
CA SER A 870 16.02 29.05 -4.28
C SER A 870 14.61 29.29 -3.77
N LYS A 871 13.59 29.04 -4.60
CA LYS A 871 12.19 29.29 -4.27
C LYS A 871 11.55 28.02 -3.69
N PRO A 872 10.61 28.14 -2.75
CA PRO A 872 9.79 27.01 -2.35
C PRO A 872 8.92 26.55 -3.52
N SER A 873 8.57 25.26 -3.54
CA SER A 873 7.73 24.69 -4.61
C SER A 873 6.27 25.13 -4.55
N LYS A 874 5.81 25.69 -3.43
CA LYS A 874 4.45 26.21 -3.20
C LYS A 874 4.40 27.13 -1.98
N VAL A 875 3.40 28.02 -1.94
CA VAL A 875 3.06 28.83 -0.78
C VAL A 875 2.33 27.96 0.24
N ALA A 876 2.88 27.86 1.46
CA ALA A 876 2.29 27.11 2.56
C ALA A 876 2.16 27.94 3.86
N ASP A 877 2.46 29.24 3.78
CA ASP A 877 2.42 30.19 4.89
C ASP A 877 1.01 30.35 5.46
N ASN A 878 0.94 30.43 6.79
CA ASN A 878 -0.23 30.96 7.48
C ASN A 878 -0.25 32.48 7.38
N LYS A 879 -1.42 33.08 7.67
CA LYS A 879 -1.61 34.54 7.60
C LYS A 879 -0.61 35.28 8.51
N LEU A 880 -0.24 36.50 8.13
CA LEU A 880 0.58 37.39 8.97
C LEU A 880 -0.04 37.53 10.37
N GLY A 881 0.77 37.38 11.42
CA GLY A 881 0.32 37.34 12.81
C GLY A 881 -0.17 35.97 13.30
N GLU A 882 -0.12 34.92 12.47
CA GLU A 882 -0.34 33.53 12.89
C GLU A 882 0.99 32.78 12.98
N TRP A 883 1.01 31.75 13.84
CA TRP A 883 2.16 30.86 13.94
C TRP A 883 2.31 30.00 12.67
N ASN A 884 3.55 29.72 12.33
CA ASN A 884 3.98 28.77 11.30
C ASN A 884 4.91 27.74 11.94
N SER A 885 5.03 26.56 11.34
CA SER A 885 5.90 25.49 11.80
C SER A 885 6.81 25.01 10.67
N PHE A 886 8.12 25.01 10.91
CA PHE A 886 9.08 24.35 10.04
C PHE A 886 9.53 23.01 10.63
N TYR A 887 9.68 22.05 9.75
CA TYR A 887 10.65 20.97 9.89
C TYR A 887 11.74 21.15 8.83
N ILE A 888 13.00 21.19 9.26
CA ILE A 888 14.18 21.36 8.41
C ILE A 888 15.09 20.16 8.62
N LYS A 889 15.53 19.53 7.53
CA LYS A 889 16.54 18.47 7.55
C LYS A 889 17.73 18.91 6.71
N MET A 890 18.92 18.92 7.29
CA MET A 890 20.17 19.21 6.60
C MET A 890 21.12 18.02 6.73
N VAL A 891 21.47 17.40 5.61
CA VAL A 891 22.40 16.26 5.51
C VAL A 891 23.44 16.58 4.46
N GLY A 892 24.71 16.66 4.87
CA GLY A 892 25.80 17.18 4.04
C GLY A 892 25.50 18.59 3.53
N ASP A 893 25.37 18.74 2.21
CA ASP A 893 25.00 19.99 1.54
C ASP A 893 23.53 20.08 1.16
N ARG A 894 22.69 19.11 1.55
CA ARG A 894 21.30 19.03 1.10
C ARG A 894 20.30 19.41 2.17
N VAL A 895 19.28 20.14 1.76
CA VAL A 895 18.24 20.65 2.66
C VAL A 895 16.86 20.22 2.17
N THR A 896 16.04 19.76 3.12
CA THR A 896 14.60 19.56 2.96
C THR A 896 13.87 20.44 3.96
N VAL A 897 12.83 21.14 3.50
CA VAL A 897 12.00 22.01 4.33
C VAL A 897 10.53 21.62 4.17
N VAL A 898 9.87 21.37 5.29
CA VAL A 898 8.43 21.18 5.39
C VAL A 898 7.86 22.37 6.16
N LEU A 899 7.01 23.16 5.52
CA LEU A 899 6.32 24.31 6.11
C LEU A 899 4.85 23.95 6.33
N ASN A 900 4.41 24.01 7.58
CA ASN A 900 3.01 23.75 7.97
C ASN A 900 2.49 22.40 7.43
N GLY A 901 3.35 21.37 7.43
CA GLY A 901 3.02 20.03 6.93
C GLY A 901 3.17 19.83 5.44
N GLU A 902 3.48 20.88 4.69
CA GLU A 902 3.70 20.83 3.24
C GLU A 902 5.20 20.83 2.94
N LYS A 903 5.70 19.81 2.23
CA LYS A 903 7.09 19.81 1.75
C LYS A 903 7.24 20.87 0.65
N VAL A 904 8.09 21.87 0.93
CA VAL A 904 8.32 23.05 0.06
C VAL A 904 9.72 23.09 -0.53
N VAL A 905 10.68 22.40 0.09
CA VAL A 905 12.02 22.15 -0.45
C VAL A 905 12.33 20.67 -0.23
N ASP A 906 12.84 19.99 -1.23
CA ASP A 906 13.08 18.53 -1.19
C ASP A 906 14.49 18.20 -1.68
N ASN A 907 15.39 17.90 -0.73
CA ASN A 907 16.75 17.43 -1.01
C ASN A 907 17.55 18.33 -1.98
N VAL A 908 17.44 19.65 -1.80
CA VAL A 908 18.09 20.65 -2.65
C VAL A 908 19.48 20.99 -2.11
N ILE A 909 20.47 21.11 -3.00
CA ILE A 909 21.84 21.52 -2.64
C ILE A 909 21.84 22.98 -2.18
N LEU A 910 22.44 23.21 -1.02
CA LEU A 910 22.64 24.52 -0.41
C LEU A 910 24.03 25.06 -0.81
N GLU A 911 24.07 26.24 -1.42
CA GLU A 911 25.32 26.86 -1.89
C GLU A 911 26.02 27.64 -0.79
N ASN A 912 27.36 27.69 -0.79
CA ASN A 912 28.08 28.61 0.10
C ASN A 912 27.91 30.07 -0.37
N TYR A 913 27.11 30.85 0.35
CA TYR A 913 26.81 32.24 0.00
C TYR A 913 28.06 33.13 0.02
N TRP A 914 28.98 32.88 0.95
CA TRP A 914 30.14 33.73 1.21
C TRP A 914 31.25 33.53 0.18
N ASP A 915 31.47 32.29 -0.25
CA ASP A 915 32.33 31.96 -1.38
C ASP A 915 31.80 30.71 -2.10
N ARG A 916 31.10 30.95 -3.22
CA ARG A 916 30.49 29.89 -4.04
C ARG A 916 31.50 28.93 -4.68
N LYS A 917 32.80 29.22 -4.59
CA LYS A 917 33.86 28.29 -5.02
C LYS A 917 34.15 27.23 -3.97
N LEU A 918 33.72 27.44 -2.73
CA LEU A 918 33.90 26.50 -1.62
C LEU A 918 32.62 25.68 -1.39
N PRO A 919 32.74 24.45 -0.86
CA PRO A 919 31.59 23.69 -0.37
C PRO A 919 30.93 24.39 0.84
N ILE A 920 29.76 23.89 1.22
CA ILE A 920 29.12 24.28 2.48
C ILE A 920 29.99 23.88 3.67
N PHE A 921 29.87 24.59 4.80
CA PHE A 921 30.60 24.20 6.01
C PHE A 921 30.03 22.88 6.57
N PRO A 922 30.89 21.89 6.89
CA PRO A 922 30.43 20.59 7.37
C PRO A 922 29.82 20.70 8.78
N VAL A 923 30.30 21.63 9.60
CA VAL A 923 29.80 21.93 10.94
C VAL A 923 29.92 23.44 11.16
N GLU A 924 28.83 24.09 11.58
CA GLU A 924 28.84 25.49 12.02
C GLU A 924 27.55 25.80 12.83
N GLN A 925 27.43 27.00 13.39
CA GLN A 925 26.28 27.44 14.17
C GLN A 925 24.99 27.60 13.33
N ILE A 926 23.84 27.45 13.96
CA ILE A 926 22.54 27.86 13.41
C ILE A 926 22.30 29.32 13.80
N GLU A 927 21.78 30.14 12.89
CA GLU A 927 21.55 31.56 13.15
C GLU A 927 20.12 31.97 12.89
N MET A 928 19.51 32.68 13.84
CA MET A 928 18.23 33.35 13.68
C MET A 928 18.50 34.76 13.18
N GLN A 929 17.95 35.10 12.01
CA GLN A 929 18.23 36.36 11.36
C GLN A 929 17.59 37.54 12.10
N ALA A 930 18.36 38.60 12.30
CA ALA A 930 17.87 39.90 12.72
C ALA A 930 17.58 40.77 11.48
N HIS A 931 16.31 40.87 11.07
CA HIS A 931 15.92 41.73 9.93
C HIS A 931 14.64 42.51 10.21
N GLY A 932 14.73 43.85 10.27
CA GLY A 932 13.67 44.84 10.01
C GLY A 932 12.35 44.83 10.81
N SER A 933 11.97 43.75 11.50
CA SER A 933 10.69 43.63 12.19
C SER A 933 10.71 42.59 13.29
N LYS A 934 9.73 42.72 14.20
CA LYS A 934 9.61 41.86 15.37
C LYS A 934 9.22 40.44 14.96
N VAL A 935 9.95 39.45 15.47
CA VAL A 935 9.73 38.02 15.19
C VAL A 935 9.75 37.22 16.48
N TYR A 936 8.86 36.23 16.56
CA TYR A 936 8.72 35.34 17.70
C TYR A 936 9.07 33.91 17.28
N TYR A 937 9.83 33.19 18.10
CA TYR A 937 10.18 31.79 17.91
C TYR A 937 9.83 30.97 19.16
N ARG A 938 9.40 29.72 18.95
CA ARG A 938 9.20 28.71 20.01
C ARG A 938 9.43 27.31 19.45
N ASN A 939 9.39 26.30 20.32
CA ASN A 939 9.50 24.89 19.91
C ASN A 939 10.75 24.60 19.06
N ILE A 940 11.89 25.13 19.48
CA ILE A 940 13.16 24.96 18.77
C ILE A 940 13.80 23.66 19.22
N TYR A 941 13.59 22.58 18.45
CA TYR A 941 14.13 21.25 18.72
C TYR A 941 15.11 20.85 17.64
N VAL A 942 16.27 20.30 18.02
CA VAL A 942 17.29 19.80 17.10
C VAL A 942 17.64 18.36 17.44
N LYS A 943 17.64 17.49 16.44
CA LYS A 943 18.16 16.12 16.49
C LYS A 943 19.42 16.06 15.63
N GLU A 944 20.57 15.88 16.26
CA GLU A 944 21.80 15.58 15.53
C GLU A 944 21.72 14.19 14.91
N LEU A 945 22.14 14.11 13.64
CA LEU A 945 22.30 12.85 12.94
C LEU A 945 23.73 12.36 13.10
N GLU A 946 23.95 11.07 12.81
CA GLU A 946 25.28 10.47 12.94
C GLU A 946 26.31 11.23 12.11
N LYS A 947 27.36 11.71 12.78
CA LYS A 947 28.39 12.53 12.16
C LYS A 947 29.25 11.66 11.23
N GLN A 948 29.17 11.93 9.94
CA GLN A 948 30.11 11.36 8.96
C GLN A 948 31.45 12.09 9.10
N GLU A 949 32.50 11.37 9.49
CA GLU A 949 33.85 11.94 9.54
C GLU A 949 34.36 12.12 8.10
N PRO A 950 34.78 13.35 7.72
CA PRO A 950 35.28 13.59 6.37
C PRO A 950 36.49 12.72 6.08
N PHE A 951 36.51 12.08 4.92
CA PHE A 951 37.67 11.33 4.45
C PHE A 951 38.88 12.26 4.30
N LYS A 952 40.03 11.80 4.82
CA LYS A 952 41.32 12.49 4.74
C LYS A 952 42.31 11.61 4.00
N LEU A 953 43.15 12.26 3.19
CA LEU A 953 44.27 11.58 2.54
C LEU A 953 45.22 11.04 3.61
N SER A 954 45.82 9.88 3.32
CA SER A 954 46.98 9.42 4.10
C SER A 954 48.18 10.36 3.87
N PRO A 955 49.12 10.46 4.83
CA PRO A 955 50.34 11.25 4.65
C PRO A 955 51.12 10.88 3.37
N GLU A 956 51.09 9.61 2.99
CA GLU A 956 51.68 9.09 1.76
C GLU A 956 50.96 9.64 0.52
N GLU A 957 49.63 9.61 0.50
CA GLU A 957 48.83 10.12 -0.62
C GLU A 957 48.97 11.65 -0.78
N GLU A 958 49.02 12.39 0.33
CA GLU A 958 49.32 13.84 0.30
C GLU A 958 50.69 14.10 -0.33
N LYS A 959 51.72 13.36 0.10
CA LYS A 959 53.08 13.48 -0.43
C LYS A 959 53.15 13.08 -1.91
N GLU A 960 52.34 12.11 -2.33
CA GLU A 960 52.22 11.69 -3.73
C GLU A 960 51.48 12.71 -4.60
N GLY A 961 50.79 13.68 -4.00
CA GLY A 961 50.07 14.75 -4.69
C GLY A 961 48.61 14.43 -5.01
N PHE A 962 47.98 13.50 -4.28
CA PHE A 962 46.53 13.27 -4.39
C PHE A 962 45.74 14.46 -3.86
N LYS A 963 44.53 14.62 -4.39
CA LYS A 963 43.51 15.58 -3.94
C LYS A 963 42.20 14.85 -3.75
N VAL A 964 41.48 15.16 -2.67
CA VAL A 964 40.13 14.62 -2.43
C VAL A 964 39.14 15.24 -3.42
N LEU A 965 38.30 14.41 -4.02
CA LEU A 965 37.17 14.82 -4.87
C LEU A 965 35.81 14.61 -4.18
N PHE A 966 35.75 13.69 -3.22
CA PHE A 966 34.57 13.48 -2.39
C PHE A 966 35.01 12.93 -1.03
N ASP A 967 34.73 13.69 0.02
CA ASP A 967 35.11 13.37 1.40
C ASP A 967 33.97 12.73 2.22
N GLY A 968 32.80 12.51 1.61
CA GLY A 968 31.62 12.03 2.31
C GLY A 968 30.68 13.11 2.84
N THR A 969 31.04 14.40 2.73
CA THR A 969 30.26 15.48 3.37
C THR A 969 29.47 16.35 2.39
N ASN A 970 29.87 16.42 1.12
CA ASN A 970 29.22 17.28 0.12
C ASN A 970 29.53 16.82 -1.30
N MET A 971 28.67 17.19 -2.25
CA MET A 971 28.83 16.89 -3.68
C MET A 971 29.32 18.09 -4.49
N HIS A 972 30.02 19.04 -3.86
CA HIS A 972 30.39 20.32 -4.48
C HIS A 972 31.23 20.18 -5.75
N GLU A 973 32.10 19.17 -5.85
CA GLU A 973 32.94 18.94 -7.03
C GLU A 973 32.19 18.22 -8.18
N TRP A 974 30.89 17.97 -8.04
CA TRP A 974 30.08 17.17 -8.97
C TRP A 974 28.97 18.00 -9.64
N THR A 975 28.55 17.56 -10.82
CA THR A 975 27.48 18.14 -11.65
C THR A 975 26.81 17.05 -12.49
N GLY A 976 25.76 17.37 -13.25
CA GLY A 976 24.98 16.39 -14.02
C GLY A 976 23.81 15.82 -13.21
N ASN A 977 23.64 14.50 -13.21
CA ASN A 977 22.53 13.82 -12.52
C ASN A 977 22.73 13.82 -10.99
N THR A 978 22.42 14.93 -10.33
CA THR A 978 22.43 15.06 -8.87
C THR A 978 21.07 14.73 -8.24
N VAL A 979 20.13 14.19 -9.02
CA VAL A 979 18.81 13.77 -8.54
C VAL A 979 18.85 12.31 -8.12
N ASP A 980 19.35 11.42 -9.00
CA ASP A 980 19.47 10.00 -8.69
C ASP A 980 20.75 9.68 -7.93
N TYR A 981 21.83 10.44 -8.15
CA TYR A 981 23.03 10.36 -7.31
C TYR A 981 22.88 11.30 -6.12
N ILE A 982 22.59 10.71 -4.96
CA ILE A 982 22.34 11.41 -3.71
C ILE A 982 23.46 11.16 -2.69
N LEU A 983 23.56 12.06 -1.72
CA LEU A 983 24.41 11.84 -0.55
C LEU A 983 23.66 10.99 0.48
N GLU A 984 24.22 9.85 0.85
CA GLU A 984 23.63 8.95 1.85
C GLU A 984 24.77 8.27 2.63
N ASP A 985 24.76 8.38 3.97
CA ASP A 985 25.72 7.73 4.86
C ASP A 985 27.20 7.91 4.46
N GLY A 986 27.58 9.15 4.11
CA GLY A 986 28.94 9.47 3.68
C GLY A 986 29.31 8.96 2.29
N CYS A 987 28.33 8.50 1.50
CA CYS A 987 28.52 7.94 0.17
C CYS A 987 27.79 8.76 -0.90
N ILE A 988 28.31 8.77 -2.13
CA ILE A 988 27.51 9.05 -3.31
C ILE A 988 26.76 7.76 -3.66
N SER A 989 25.46 7.73 -3.43
CA SER A 989 24.58 6.59 -3.69
C SER A 989 23.75 6.85 -4.96
N MET A 990 23.82 5.95 -5.92
CA MET A 990 22.87 5.92 -7.04
C MET A 990 21.56 5.30 -6.58
N VAL A 991 20.48 6.07 -6.58
CA VAL A 991 19.12 5.62 -6.25
C VAL A 991 18.23 5.94 -7.45
N PRO A 992 17.87 4.95 -8.28
CA PRO A 992 17.14 5.20 -9.52
C PRO A 992 15.74 5.76 -9.24
N SER A 993 15.45 6.95 -9.75
CA SER A 993 14.09 7.50 -9.73
C SER A 993 13.23 6.91 -10.86
N SER A 994 11.90 6.97 -10.71
CA SER A 994 10.95 6.53 -11.74
C SER A 994 10.96 7.39 -13.01
N SER A 995 11.65 8.53 -12.99
CA SER A 995 11.38 9.64 -13.90
C SER A 995 12.49 9.89 -14.92
N PHE A 996 13.77 9.64 -14.64
CA PHE A 996 14.87 9.89 -15.59
C PHE A 996 16.10 9.01 -15.25
N GLY A 997 16.98 8.80 -16.24
CA GLY A 997 18.35 8.31 -16.05
C GLY A 997 19.36 9.40 -16.43
N GLY A 998 20.65 9.19 -16.17
CA GLY A 998 21.70 10.16 -16.49
C GLY A 998 22.98 9.96 -15.66
N ASN A 999 24.02 10.71 -16.00
CA ASN A 999 25.37 10.53 -15.46
C ASN A 999 25.75 11.66 -14.50
N LEU A 1000 26.53 11.33 -13.46
CA LEU A 1000 27.16 12.31 -12.58
C LEU A 1000 28.58 12.57 -13.08
N TYR A 1001 29.00 13.82 -13.18
CA TYR A 1001 30.32 14.20 -13.68
C TYR A 1001 31.06 15.09 -12.68
N THR A 1002 32.39 15.04 -12.68
CA THR A 1002 33.23 16.04 -12.01
C THR A 1002 33.06 17.40 -12.69
N LYS A 1003 33.05 18.51 -11.95
CA LYS A 1003 33.02 19.87 -12.54
C LYS A 1003 34.28 20.16 -13.36
N LYS A 1004 35.44 19.74 -12.84
CA LYS A 1004 36.73 19.86 -13.53
C LYS A 1004 36.93 18.70 -14.51
N GLU A 1005 37.55 19.00 -15.65
CA GLU A 1005 38.08 17.99 -16.58
C GLU A 1005 39.54 17.62 -16.26
N TYR A 1006 39.92 16.38 -16.57
CA TYR A 1006 41.23 15.79 -16.31
C TYR A 1006 41.84 15.17 -17.58
N GLY A 1007 43.17 15.22 -17.69
CA GLY A 1007 43.96 14.66 -18.78
C GLY A 1007 44.61 13.33 -18.38
N ASN A 1008 45.90 13.37 -18.03
CA ASN A 1008 46.59 12.22 -17.43
C ASN A 1008 46.36 12.20 -15.92
N PHE A 1009 45.99 11.05 -15.35
CA PHE A 1009 45.68 10.95 -13.92
C PHE A 1009 45.78 9.53 -13.35
N ILE A 1010 45.81 9.47 -12.01
CA ILE A 1010 45.46 8.29 -11.20
C ILE A 1010 44.22 8.65 -10.38
N TYR A 1011 43.14 7.90 -10.57
CA TYR A 1011 41.86 8.08 -9.88
C TYR A 1011 41.61 6.90 -8.95
N ARG A 1012 41.33 7.16 -7.67
CA ARG A 1012 41.07 6.14 -6.65
C ARG A 1012 39.73 6.37 -5.99
N PHE A 1013 38.97 5.32 -5.80
CA PHE A 1013 37.68 5.37 -5.12
C PHE A 1013 37.34 4.00 -4.53
N ASP A 1014 36.47 4.01 -3.52
CA ASP A 1014 35.84 2.80 -3.02
C ASP A 1014 34.44 2.69 -3.59
N PHE A 1015 34.01 1.47 -3.92
CA PHE A 1015 32.67 1.19 -4.41
C PHE A 1015 32.06 -0.05 -3.75
N GLN A 1016 30.73 -0.08 -3.69
CA GLN A 1016 29.95 -1.21 -3.20
C GLN A 1016 28.81 -1.48 -4.20
N LEU A 1017 28.74 -2.73 -4.66
CA LEU A 1017 27.73 -3.20 -5.62
C LEU A 1017 26.57 -3.89 -4.90
N THR A 1018 25.37 -3.75 -5.42
CA THR A 1018 24.26 -4.68 -5.16
C THR A 1018 24.27 -5.82 -6.18
N PRO A 1019 23.59 -6.96 -5.91
CA PRO A 1019 23.45 -8.03 -6.90
C PRO A 1019 22.91 -7.49 -8.23
N GLY A 1020 23.63 -7.76 -9.32
CA GLY A 1020 23.24 -7.32 -10.66
C GLY A 1020 23.48 -5.85 -10.94
N ALA A 1021 24.26 -5.14 -10.11
CA ALA A 1021 24.48 -3.73 -10.32
C ALA A 1021 25.31 -3.44 -11.57
N ASN A 1022 24.86 -2.44 -12.36
CA ASN A 1022 25.55 -1.90 -13.53
C ASN A 1022 25.74 -0.39 -13.44
N ASN A 1023 26.99 0.04 -13.63
CA ASN A 1023 27.44 1.41 -13.73
C ASN A 1023 28.74 1.45 -14.55
N GLY A 1024 29.34 2.63 -14.70
CA GLY A 1024 30.65 2.79 -15.32
C GLY A 1024 31.38 4.03 -14.81
N VAL A 1025 32.69 4.04 -14.97
CA VAL A 1025 33.51 5.24 -14.80
C VAL A 1025 33.84 5.80 -16.17
N GLY A 1026 33.14 6.86 -16.54
CA GLY A 1026 33.51 7.68 -17.69
C GLY A 1026 34.84 8.37 -17.42
N ILE A 1027 35.80 8.26 -18.33
CA ILE A 1027 37.09 8.94 -18.27
C ILE A 1027 37.30 9.77 -19.53
N ARG A 1028 37.77 11.01 -19.35
CA ARG A 1028 37.96 12.00 -20.43
C ARG A 1028 36.70 12.18 -21.30
N THR A 1029 35.53 12.06 -20.68
CA THR A 1029 34.24 12.13 -21.37
C THR A 1029 33.73 13.58 -21.44
N PRO A 1030 33.10 13.99 -22.55
CA PRO A 1030 32.27 15.21 -22.56
C PRO A 1030 31.00 15.01 -21.69
N MET A 1031 30.32 16.11 -21.37
CA MET A 1031 29.04 16.07 -20.63
C MET A 1031 27.83 15.75 -21.52
N GLU A 1032 27.96 15.90 -22.84
CA GLU A 1032 26.91 15.65 -23.82
C GLU A 1032 27.24 14.44 -24.70
N GLY A 1033 26.21 13.72 -25.14
CA GLY A 1033 26.35 12.47 -25.91
C GLY A 1033 26.45 11.23 -25.03
N ASP A 1034 26.57 10.07 -25.67
CA ASP A 1034 26.75 8.79 -24.98
C ASP A 1034 28.19 8.66 -24.47
N ALA A 1035 28.38 8.87 -23.17
CA ALA A 1035 29.68 8.93 -22.51
C ALA A 1035 30.56 7.68 -22.76
N ALA A 1036 29.95 6.51 -23.02
CA ALA A 1036 30.68 5.29 -23.34
C ALA A 1036 31.39 5.35 -24.71
N TYR A 1037 30.86 6.13 -25.67
CA TYR A 1037 31.38 6.22 -27.04
C TYR A 1037 32.02 7.58 -27.37
N VAL A 1038 31.43 8.69 -26.93
CA VAL A 1038 32.01 10.05 -27.13
C VAL A 1038 33.05 10.41 -26.07
N GLY A 1039 33.19 9.57 -25.04
CA GLY A 1039 34.30 9.53 -24.10
C GLY A 1039 34.99 8.17 -24.13
N MET A 1040 35.29 7.64 -22.94
CA MET A 1040 35.69 6.26 -22.70
C MET A 1040 35.06 5.80 -21.39
N GLU A 1041 34.59 4.57 -21.32
CA GLU A 1041 34.04 3.97 -20.11
C GLU A 1041 34.95 2.86 -19.60
N VAL A 1042 35.24 2.89 -18.29
CA VAL A 1042 35.77 1.75 -17.53
C VAL A 1042 34.61 1.13 -16.77
N GLN A 1043 34.32 -0.14 -17.03
CA GLN A 1043 33.07 -0.74 -16.57
C GLN A 1043 33.03 -0.99 -15.06
N VAL A 1044 31.89 -0.68 -14.41
CA VAL A 1044 31.61 -1.02 -13.01
C VAL A 1044 30.39 -1.94 -12.95
N LEU A 1045 30.64 -3.24 -12.95
CA LEU A 1045 29.59 -4.26 -13.10
C LEU A 1045 29.75 -5.40 -12.09
N ASP A 1046 28.64 -5.92 -11.57
CA ASP A 1046 28.60 -7.24 -10.95
C ASP A 1046 28.63 -8.32 -12.04
N CYS A 1047 29.77 -8.45 -12.73
CA CYS A 1047 29.92 -9.24 -13.96
C CYS A 1047 29.65 -10.76 -13.80
N GLU A 1048 29.73 -11.28 -12.57
CA GLU A 1048 29.37 -12.65 -12.21
C GLU A 1048 27.91 -12.75 -11.74
N HIS A 1049 27.12 -11.67 -11.85
CA HIS A 1049 25.72 -11.71 -11.47
C HIS A 1049 24.89 -12.46 -12.50
N PRO A 1050 23.93 -13.22 -11.98
CA PRO A 1050 22.87 -13.82 -12.71
C PRO A 1050 22.26 -13.20 -13.96
N ILE A 1051 22.29 -11.90 -14.12
CA ILE A 1051 21.71 -11.30 -15.31
C ILE A 1051 22.69 -11.32 -16.51
N TYR A 1052 24.01 -11.38 -16.27
CA TYR A 1052 24.99 -10.94 -17.27
C TYR A 1052 25.79 -11.98 -18.04
N GLN A 1053 26.07 -13.17 -17.51
CA GLN A 1053 26.86 -14.14 -18.26
C GLN A 1053 26.27 -14.36 -19.69
N GLY A 1054 26.96 -14.90 -20.69
CA GLY A 1054 26.37 -15.16 -22.03
C GLY A 1054 25.73 -13.97 -22.82
N ASN A 1055 25.49 -12.81 -22.22
CA ASN A 1055 24.82 -11.61 -22.71
C ASN A 1055 25.79 -10.42 -22.72
N ILE A 1056 26.85 -10.50 -21.91
CA ILE A 1056 28.02 -9.61 -21.99
C ILE A 1056 29.23 -10.34 -22.59
N THR A 1057 30.11 -9.57 -23.23
CA THR A 1057 31.42 -10.04 -23.73
C THR A 1057 32.53 -9.69 -22.74
N PRO A 1058 33.74 -10.27 -22.85
CA PRO A 1058 34.89 -9.86 -22.02
C PRO A 1058 35.20 -8.35 -22.08
N LEU A 1059 34.83 -7.68 -23.17
CA LEU A 1059 34.97 -6.22 -23.35
C LEU A 1059 34.00 -5.40 -22.47
N GLN A 1060 33.06 -6.07 -21.80
CA GLN A 1060 32.01 -5.48 -20.96
C GLN A 1060 32.08 -6.01 -19.51
N HIS A 1061 33.12 -6.77 -19.18
CA HIS A 1061 33.39 -7.19 -17.79
C HIS A 1061 33.89 -6.01 -16.96
N HIS A 1062 33.82 -6.13 -15.62
CA HIS A 1062 34.27 -5.08 -14.71
C HIS A 1062 35.74 -4.72 -14.96
N GLY A 1063 36.04 -3.43 -15.01
CA GLY A 1063 37.38 -2.89 -15.25
C GLY A 1063 37.83 -2.94 -16.70
N SER A 1064 37.04 -3.47 -17.63
CA SER A 1064 37.31 -3.37 -19.07
C SER A 1064 37.16 -1.93 -19.54
N VAL A 1065 37.99 -1.51 -20.50
CA VAL A 1065 37.70 -0.31 -21.30
C VAL A 1065 36.64 -0.72 -22.30
N TYR A 1066 35.41 -0.25 -22.10
CA TYR A 1066 34.20 -0.76 -22.74
C TYR A 1066 34.34 -0.83 -24.27
N GLY A 1067 34.23 -2.03 -24.83
CA GLY A 1067 34.34 -2.28 -26.27
C GLY A 1067 35.77 -2.25 -26.87
N ILE A 1068 36.79 -1.86 -26.08
CA ILE A 1068 38.15 -1.61 -26.58
C ILE A 1068 39.21 -2.55 -25.99
N ILE A 1069 39.31 -2.64 -24.65
CA ILE A 1069 40.34 -3.45 -23.97
C ILE A 1069 39.65 -4.31 -22.91
N PRO A 1070 39.69 -5.65 -23.02
CA PRO A 1070 39.07 -6.52 -22.03
C PRO A 1070 39.90 -6.57 -20.75
N ALA A 1071 39.22 -6.70 -19.61
CA ALA A 1071 39.83 -7.11 -18.35
C ALA A 1071 40.45 -8.52 -18.48
N ARG A 1072 41.40 -8.82 -17.61
CA ARG A 1072 42.03 -10.13 -17.54
C ARG A 1072 41.00 -11.20 -17.17
N GLU A 1073 41.16 -12.40 -17.71
CA GLU A 1073 40.27 -13.53 -17.42
C GLU A 1073 40.18 -13.85 -15.92
N ASP A 1074 41.25 -13.60 -15.16
CA ASP A 1074 41.30 -13.83 -13.72
C ASP A 1074 40.85 -12.64 -12.85
N HIS A 1075 40.32 -11.56 -13.45
CA HIS A 1075 39.83 -10.38 -12.73
C HIS A 1075 38.82 -10.68 -11.60
N PRO A 1076 37.91 -11.70 -11.66
CA PRO A 1076 36.93 -11.90 -10.59
C PRO A 1076 37.58 -12.21 -9.23
N LYS A 1077 38.83 -12.71 -9.23
CA LYS A 1077 39.59 -12.98 -7.98
C LYS A 1077 40.02 -11.72 -7.24
N ALA A 1078 39.98 -10.56 -7.88
CA ALA A 1078 40.31 -9.29 -7.27
C ALA A 1078 39.18 -8.74 -6.37
N PHE A 1079 37.95 -9.25 -6.53
CA PHE A 1079 36.76 -8.70 -5.89
C PHE A 1079 36.45 -9.43 -4.58
N LYS A 1080 35.93 -8.66 -3.61
CA LYS A 1080 35.25 -9.20 -2.44
C LYS A 1080 33.81 -9.61 -2.80
N PRO A 1081 33.12 -10.39 -1.94
CA PRO A 1081 31.70 -10.71 -2.14
C PRO A 1081 30.84 -9.47 -2.40
N VAL A 1082 29.81 -9.63 -3.24
CA VAL A 1082 28.84 -8.56 -3.54
C VAL A 1082 28.18 -8.07 -2.25
N GLY A 1083 28.05 -6.75 -2.11
CA GLY A 1083 27.66 -6.09 -0.86
C GLY A 1083 28.85 -5.68 0.04
N GLU A 1084 30.08 -6.08 -0.27
CA GLU A 1084 31.29 -5.57 0.41
C GLU A 1084 31.95 -4.40 -0.34
N TRP A 1085 32.71 -3.58 0.39
CA TRP A 1085 33.46 -2.45 -0.16
C TRP A 1085 34.75 -2.91 -0.85
N ASN A 1086 34.90 -2.52 -2.11
CA ASN A 1086 36.08 -2.73 -2.94
C ASN A 1086 36.76 -1.38 -3.24
N THR A 1087 38.09 -1.38 -3.41
CA THR A 1087 38.86 -0.18 -3.80
C THR A 1087 39.36 -0.36 -5.23
N GLU A 1088 39.11 0.62 -6.09
CA GLU A 1088 39.59 0.66 -7.48
C GLU A 1088 40.54 1.83 -7.72
N GLU A 1089 41.59 1.59 -8.51
CA GLU A 1089 42.49 2.59 -9.05
C GLU A 1089 42.49 2.51 -10.58
N ILE A 1090 42.18 3.63 -11.24
CA ILE A 1090 42.27 3.80 -12.70
C ILE A 1090 43.41 4.78 -12.99
N MET A 1091 44.44 4.30 -13.69
CA MET A 1091 45.50 5.14 -14.24
C MET A 1091 45.26 5.35 -15.74
N ALA A 1092 45.19 6.61 -16.14
CA ALA A 1092 45.15 7.02 -17.54
C ALA A 1092 46.37 7.89 -17.83
N ASP A 1093 47.39 7.32 -18.48
CA ASP A 1093 48.65 8.00 -18.84
C ASP A 1093 48.86 7.98 -20.36
N GLY A 1094 48.56 9.10 -21.01
CA GLY A 1094 48.50 9.17 -22.47
C GLY A 1094 47.46 8.20 -23.03
N ASP A 1095 47.90 7.27 -23.87
CA ASP A 1095 47.07 6.22 -24.47
C ASP A 1095 47.14 4.90 -23.67
N HIS A 1096 47.81 4.88 -22.51
CA HIS A 1096 47.97 3.72 -21.63
C HIS A 1096 46.96 3.75 -20.48
N ILE A 1097 46.18 2.68 -20.33
CA ILE A 1097 45.17 2.52 -19.27
C ILE A 1097 45.54 1.31 -18.41
N ARG A 1098 45.50 1.51 -17.09
CA ARG A 1098 45.62 0.43 -16.10
C ARG A 1098 44.49 0.53 -15.09
N VAL A 1099 43.86 -0.60 -14.77
CA VAL A 1099 42.82 -0.73 -13.75
C VAL A 1099 43.27 -1.74 -12.69
N THR A 1100 43.21 -1.35 -11.43
CA THR A 1100 43.61 -2.17 -10.28
C THR A 1100 42.48 -2.22 -9.27
N VAL A 1101 42.06 -3.41 -8.85
CA VAL A 1101 41.02 -3.60 -7.82
C VAL A 1101 41.62 -4.34 -6.64
N ASN A 1102 41.44 -3.80 -5.43
CA ASN A 1102 41.98 -4.33 -4.17
C ASN A 1102 43.49 -4.71 -4.25
N GLY A 1103 44.28 -3.94 -5.00
CA GLY A 1103 45.72 -4.16 -5.20
C GLY A 1103 46.08 -5.16 -6.31
N VAL A 1104 45.11 -5.76 -7.00
CA VAL A 1104 45.32 -6.68 -8.13
C VAL A 1104 45.08 -5.94 -9.44
N VAL A 1105 46.08 -5.93 -10.33
CA VAL A 1105 45.95 -5.32 -11.67
C VAL A 1105 45.07 -6.21 -12.54
N ILE A 1106 43.88 -5.71 -12.90
CA ILE A 1106 42.89 -6.44 -13.70
C ILE A 1106 42.84 -6.01 -15.16
N LEU A 1107 43.42 -4.85 -15.50
CA LEU A 1107 43.63 -4.41 -16.88
C LEU A 1107 44.93 -3.61 -16.96
N ASP A 1108 45.72 -3.83 -18.01
CA ASP A 1108 46.93 -3.06 -18.31
C ASP A 1108 47.15 -3.09 -19.84
N GLY A 1109 46.90 -1.98 -20.53
CA GLY A 1109 46.86 -1.96 -22.00
C GLY A 1109 47.08 -0.60 -22.63
N ASN A 1110 47.39 -0.59 -23.93
CA ASN A 1110 47.50 0.62 -24.74
C ASN A 1110 46.38 0.69 -25.79
N ILE A 1111 45.69 1.83 -25.84
CA ILE A 1111 44.52 2.03 -26.71
C ILE A 1111 44.88 1.89 -28.19
N ARG A 1112 46.01 2.46 -28.64
CA ARG A 1112 46.40 2.40 -30.07
C ARG A 1112 46.71 0.98 -30.51
N ASP A 1113 47.31 0.19 -29.62
CA ASP A 1113 47.61 -1.20 -29.91
C ASP A 1113 46.32 -2.04 -30.02
N ALA A 1114 45.33 -1.73 -29.18
CA ALA A 1114 44.04 -2.41 -29.17
C ALA A 1114 43.23 -2.15 -30.45
N VAL A 1115 43.25 -0.92 -30.99
CA VAL A 1115 42.41 -0.52 -32.14
C VAL A 1115 43.12 -0.49 -33.49
N LYS A 1116 44.37 -0.96 -33.57
CA LYS A 1116 45.16 -0.95 -34.83
C LYS A 1116 44.49 -1.62 -36.02
N ASN A 1117 43.52 -2.51 -35.77
CA ASN A 1117 42.75 -3.25 -36.78
C ASN A 1117 41.24 -2.93 -36.73
N GLY A 1118 40.88 -1.75 -36.21
CA GLY A 1118 39.50 -1.43 -35.83
C GLY A 1118 39.21 -1.77 -34.37
N THR A 1119 38.07 -1.30 -33.86
CA THR A 1119 37.59 -1.56 -32.49
C THR A 1119 37.16 -3.02 -32.34
N LEU A 1120 37.37 -3.60 -31.16
CA LEU A 1120 37.10 -5.03 -30.94
C LEU A 1120 35.59 -5.34 -30.89
N ASP A 1121 34.76 -4.37 -30.55
CA ASP A 1121 33.29 -4.48 -30.59
C ASP A 1121 32.69 -4.16 -31.98
N GLY A 1122 33.51 -3.72 -32.93
CA GLY A 1122 33.11 -3.35 -34.28
C GLY A 1122 32.30 -2.05 -34.38
N LYS A 1123 32.25 -1.23 -33.33
CA LYS A 1123 31.51 0.05 -33.30
C LYS A 1123 32.44 1.25 -33.40
N GLU A 1124 31.91 2.41 -33.78
CA GLU A 1124 32.67 3.66 -33.77
C GLU A 1124 32.72 4.25 -32.35
N HIS A 1125 33.94 4.59 -31.90
CA HIS A 1125 34.22 5.23 -30.61
C HIS A 1125 34.88 6.60 -30.83
N PRO A 1126 34.11 7.64 -31.18
CA PRO A 1126 34.66 8.95 -31.54
C PRO A 1126 35.46 9.62 -30.42
N GLY A 1127 35.17 9.30 -29.15
CA GLY A 1127 35.83 9.85 -27.97
C GLY A 1127 37.15 9.20 -27.56
N LEU A 1128 37.54 8.11 -28.22
CA LEU A 1128 38.59 7.20 -27.75
C LEU A 1128 39.97 7.87 -27.55
N PHE A 1129 40.24 8.96 -28.28
CA PHE A 1129 41.51 9.70 -28.22
C PHE A 1129 41.39 11.10 -27.62
N ASN A 1130 40.29 11.38 -26.91
CA ASN A 1130 40.14 12.62 -26.16
C ASN A 1130 41.35 12.80 -25.23
N LYS A 1131 41.99 13.97 -25.33
CA LYS A 1131 43.16 14.29 -24.49
C LYS A 1131 42.78 14.71 -23.08
N LYS A 1132 41.55 15.14 -22.90
CA LYS A 1132 41.00 15.65 -21.64
C LYS A 1132 39.47 15.58 -21.68
N GLY A 1133 38.85 15.46 -20.51
CA GLY A 1133 37.40 15.54 -20.33
C GLY A 1133 37.03 15.24 -18.88
N HIS A 1134 35.75 15.12 -18.57
CA HIS A 1134 35.25 14.84 -17.23
C HIS A 1134 35.54 13.40 -16.80
N ILE A 1135 35.53 13.18 -15.48
CA ILE A 1135 35.35 11.87 -14.88
C ILE A 1135 33.88 11.77 -14.48
N GLY A 1136 33.21 10.65 -14.69
CA GLY A 1136 31.81 10.52 -14.30
C GLY A 1136 31.39 9.11 -13.92
N PHE A 1137 30.31 9.01 -13.16
CA PHE A 1137 29.60 7.77 -12.89
C PHE A 1137 28.45 7.63 -13.88
N LEU A 1138 28.51 6.58 -14.68
CA LEU A 1138 27.63 6.32 -15.82
C LEU A 1138 26.52 5.37 -15.35
N GLY A 1139 25.42 5.95 -14.88
CA GLY A 1139 24.38 5.18 -14.17
C GLY A 1139 23.50 4.39 -15.12
N HIS A 1140 23.37 3.07 -14.88
CA HIS A 1140 22.47 2.18 -15.62
C HIS A 1140 21.27 1.71 -14.80
N GLY A 1141 20.73 2.59 -13.95
CA GLY A 1141 19.50 2.33 -13.19
C GLY A 1141 19.62 1.30 -12.07
N SER A 1142 20.85 0.94 -11.69
CA SER A 1142 21.13 0.02 -10.57
C SER A 1142 21.69 0.76 -9.36
N PRO A 1143 21.37 0.34 -8.13
CA PRO A 1143 21.99 0.90 -6.93
C PRO A 1143 23.49 0.59 -6.83
N VAL A 1144 24.30 1.63 -6.69
CA VAL A 1144 25.75 1.55 -6.44
C VAL A 1144 26.16 2.66 -5.48
N LYS A 1145 27.07 2.37 -4.54
CA LYS A 1145 27.61 3.38 -3.62
C LYS A 1145 29.09 3.63 -3.88
N PHE A 1146 29.50 4.89 -3.81
CA PHE A 1146 30.89 5.33 -3.97
C PHE A 1146 31.34 6.18 -2.78
N ARG A 1147 32.59 6.04 -2.34
CA ARG A 1147 33.19 6.87 -1.28
C ARG A 1147 34.72 6.99 -1.41
N ASN A 1148 35.33 7.82 -0.56
CA ASN A 1148 36.79 8.00 -0.47
C ASN A 1148 37.43 8.35 -1.81
N ILE A 1149 36.80 9.25 -2.56
CA ILE A 1149 37.16 9.53 -3.96
C ILE A 1149 38.27 10.57 -4.01
N ARG A 1150 39.36 10.26 -4.72
CA ARG A 1150 40.55 11.11 -4.81
C ARG A 1150 41.27 10.94 -6.14
N ILE A 1151 42.00 11.97 -6.54
CA ILE A 1151 42.70 12.00 -7.83
C ILE A 1151 44.09 12.61 -7.72
N LYS A 1152 45.01 12.11 -8.53
CA LYS A 1152 46.35 12.66 -8.74
C LYS A 1152 46.56 12.92 -10.22
N GLU A 1153 46.79 14.18 -10.58
CA GLU A 1153 47.12 14.55 -11.97
C GLU A 1153 48.56 14.14 -12.29
N LEU A 1154 48.76 13.56 -13.48
CA LEU A 1154 50.07 13.20 -14.01
C LEU A 1154 50.51 14.25 -15.05
N LYS A 1155 51.81 14.25 -15.37
CA LYS A 1155 52.40 15.23 -16.30
C LYS A 1155 51.99 15.01 -17.75
#